data_AF-A0A4R4T183-F1
#
_entry.id   AF-A0A4R4T183-F1
#
_cell.length_a   1.000
_cell.length_b   1.000
_cell.length_c   1.000
_cell.angle_alpha   90.00
_cell.angle_beta   90.00
_cell.angle_gamma   90.00
#
_symmetry.space_group_name_H-M   'P 1'
#
loop_
_entity.id
_entity.type
_entity.pdbx_description
1 polymer ?
#
loop_
_entity_poly.entity_id
_entity_poly.type
_entity_poly.pdbx_seq_one_letter_code
_entity_poly.pdbx_strand_id
1 'polypeptide(L)'
;MTTTQVDEHDSRILTKFLDVFLADPNDIAKYPAAVNTLREQTRADDDLIVLPRAHMSDDVAYVYVIARRSISSRQAQELIAAFAGESYARTGDRVPYELNFADPLDGAIAEFLENETATVFRISSANNNEKRVKLRGALEKMRDVSRKAPTRSWALDRPLGRLIADFDAALAVGGGTTADAIYQQIVNRGGIDATNLAHLRIKHLDRLGFSSELLDMPRLPYVLAQNPPRPVKEAVLNAAYATSLATPLEDGDVDAAVTALSNIRIPLPVHEAAAQYGREAVAVLLTAALGRRDAEHLAVLLADLEAGTSSSAALPEALLTAVRALASSTVVQPGSPTPTPAPAISAWLGLFDVTSASEEVRKVRDTESWRDWEPLADADDQLSSYLGSLNDSEWSKAWMRVGILLDAIDYQASIPQTARMFINYALLADRFSPGDLLTLTALIDTFLRAGPSQADYEALLQELLDPVDRWCSVEQADIALDLVDLIIRMPCPDENARLTLALAILAPLCRHQNRLPASTHAFAQQLSTELDLGLVWQMPDGPEDPIKPDLAGRSVLLYSLDEGVLKRVANEMRRQFPGMRVHLSHEKVGSPSLREKARNSDVIALAVRCAKHAATGFIRENAKNKNAVFCANGSGSASLLAAAMRGVIP
;
A
#
# COMPACT_ATOMS: atom_id res chain seq x y z
N MET A 1 23.17 -17.30 -3.88
CA MET A 1 23.88 -18.11 -2.87
C MET A 1 22.85 -18.65 -1.90
N THR A 2 22.94 -19.92 -1.51
CA THR A 2 22.10 -20.49 -0.44
C THR A 2 22.49 -19.86 0.91
N THR A 3 21.58 -19.78 1.89
CA THR A 3 21.82 -19.16 3.22
C THR A 3 23.11 -19.67 3.88
N THR A 4 23.41 -20.97 3.72
CA THR A 4 24.62 -21.62 4.24
C THR A 4 25.92 -21.13 3.58
N GLN A 5 25.88 -20.73 2.30
CA GLN A 5 27.05 -20.18 1.60
C GLN A 5 27.35 -18.73 1.98
N VAL A 6 26.33 -17.98 2.40
CA VAL A 6 26.48 -16.59 2.87
C VAL A 6 27.13 -16.57 4.26
N ASP A 7 26.68 -17.44 5.17
CA ASP A 7 27.24 -17.55 6.53
C ASP A 7 28.73 -17.98 6.52
N GLU A 8 29.13 -18.89 5.63
CA GLU A 8 30.53 -19.29 5.48
C GLU A 8 31.42 -18.18 4.90
N HIS A 9 30.88 -17.34 4.02
CA HIS A 9 31.62 -16.22 3.43
C HIS A 9 31.84 -15.10 4.46
N ASP A 10 30.80 -14.72 5.18
CA ASP A 10 30.85 -13.67 6.23
C ASP A 10 31.76 -14.11 7.39
N SER A 11 31.78 -15.41 7.74
CA SER A 11 32.71 -15.96 8.74
C SER A 11 34.19 -15.89 8.34
N ARG A 12 34.50 -16.13 7.05
CA ARG A 12 35.88 -16.00 6.53
C ARG A 12 36.36 -14.55 6.53
N ILE A 13 35.49 -13.61 6.13
CA ILE A 13 35.79 -12.18 6.13
C ILE A 13 36.06 -11.70 7.55
N LEU A 14 35.19 -12.05 8.51
CA LEU A 14 35.38 -11.69 9.92
C LEU A 14 36.70 -12.23 10.48
N THR A 15 37.04 -13.48 10.15
CA THR A 15 38.29 -14.10 10.61
C THR A 15 39.51 -13.33 10.11
N LYS A 16 39.54 -12.99 8.82
CA LYS A 16 40.61 -12.18 8.21
C LYS A 16 40.72 -10.80 8.88
N PHE A 17 39.59 -10.16 9.17
CA PHE A 17 39.57 -8.88 9.87
C PHE A 17 40.15 -8.98 11.29
N LEU A 18 39.73 -9.98 12.08
CA LEU A 18 40.23 -10.18 13.43
C LEU A 18 41.74 -10.54 13.46
N ASP A 19 42.25 -11.22 12.41
CA ASP A 19 43.67 -11.48 12.24
C ASP A 19 44.50 -10.21 12.12
N VAL A 20 43.98 -9.21 11.41
CA VAL A 20 44.65 -7.91 11.24
C VAL A 20 44.43 -7.01 12.46
N PHE A 21 43.20 -6.90 12.95
CA PHE A 21 42.83 -5.94 13.99
C PHE A 21 43.41 -6.27 15.38
N LEU A 22 43.56 -7.56 15.70
CA LEU A 22 44.10 -8.03 16.99
C LEU A 22 45.62 -8.25 16.96
N ALA A 23 46.28 -7.99 15.83
CA ALA A 23 47.72 -8.04 15.66
C ALA A 23 48.38 -6.65 15.84
N ASP A 24 49.70 -6.58 15.70
CA ASP A 24 50.44 -5.31 15.69
C ASP A 24 49.91 -4.40 14.56
N PRO A 25 49.60 -3.11 14.80
CA PRO A 25 50.04 -2.27 15.92
C PRO A 25 49.11 -2.20 17.15
N ASN A 26 48.09 -3.05 17.26
CA ASN A 26 47.24 -3.08 18.45
C ASN A 26 47.99 -3.80 19.59
N ASP A 27 48.26 -3.10 20.70
CA ASP A 27 49.01 -3.66 21.83
C ASP A 27 48.31 -4.82 22.52
N ILE A 28 47.05 -5.10 22.17
CA ILE A 28 46.34 -6.30 22.63
C ILE A 28 47.03 -7.59 22.19
N ALA A 29 47.79 -7.55 21.08
CA ALA A 29 48.58 -8.67 20.57
C ALA A 29 49.55 -9.25 21.63
N LYS A 30 49.97 -8.42 22.62
CA LYS A 30 50.83 -8.82 23.74
C LYS A 30 50.11 -9.70 24.77
N TYR A 31 48.79 -9.87 24.67
CA TYR A 31 47.96 -10.65 25.59
C TYR A 31 47.22 -11.78 24.87
N PRO A 32 47.88 -12.92 24.57
CA PRO A 32 47.30 -14.01 23.78
C PRO A 32 45.97 -14.55 24.33
N ALA A 33 45.83 -14.61 25.67
CA ALA A 33 44.59 -15.04 26.30
C ALA A 33 43.42 -14.07 26.01
N ALA A 34 43.66 -12.77 25.97
CA ALA A 34 42.64 -11.77 25.65
C ALA A 34 42.27 -11.81 24.15
N VAL A 35 43.25 -12.02 23.28
CA VAL A 35 43.04 -12.19 21.83
C VAL A 35 42.16 -13.41 21.55
N ASN A 36 42.46 -14.56 22.17
CA ASN A 36 41.65 -15.77 22.00
C ASN A 36 40.22 -15.57 22.47
N THR A 37 40.02 -14.96 23.64
CA THR A 37 38.68 -14.64 24.15
C THR A 37 37.92 -13.73 23.19
N LEU A 38 38.53 -12.70 22.62
CA LEU A 38 37.86 -11.80 21.66
C LEU A 38 37.50 -12.49 20.35
N ARG A 39 38.31 -13.44 19.90
CA ARG A 39 38.02 -14.27 18.71
C ARG A 39 36.86 -15.23 18.96
N GLU A 40 36.86 -15.90 20.11
CA GLU A 40 35.76 -16.81 20.49
C GLU A 40 34.46 -16.05 20.73
N GLN A 41 34.56 -14.82 21.25
CA GLN A 41 33.40 -14.02 21.54
C GLN A 41 32.80 -13.41 20.28
N THR A 42 33.57 -12.83 19.36
CA THR A 42 33.05 -12.12 18.17
C THR A 42 32.55 -13.09 17.10
N ARG A 43 31.34 -12.89 16.59
CA ARG A 43 30.69 -13.79 15.63
C ARG A 43 30.29 -13.06 14.34
N ALA A 44 30.19 -13.81 13.25
CA ALA A 44 29.86 -13.25 11.93
C ALA A 44 28.43 -12.70 11.87
N ASP A 45 27.52 -13.28 12.65
CA ASP A 45 26.12 -12.90 12.82
C ASP A 45 25.91 -11.76 13.84
N ASP A 46 26.99 -11.16 14.37
CA ASP A 46 26.87 -10.03 15.28
C ASP A 46 26.41 -8.75 14.57
N ASP A 47 25.29 -8.22 15.04
CA ASP A 47 24.79 -6.89 14.69
C ASP A 47 25.63 -5.76 15.31
N LEU A 48 26.27 -6.03 16.46
CA LEU A 48 27.20 -5.12 17.15
C LEU A 48 28.51 -5.84 17.45
N ILE A 49 29.59 -5.36 16.84
CA ILE A 49 30.95 -5.81 17.15
C ILE A 49 31.60 -4.81 18.11
N VAL A 50 32.13 -5.30 19.22
CA VAL A 50 32.79 -4.49 20.26
C VAL A 50 34.24 -4.94 20.38
N LEU A 51 35.18 -4.07 19.99
CA LEU A 51 36.60 -4.40 19.94
C LEU A 51 37.45 -3.35 20.67
N PRO A 52 38.29 -3.74 21.64
CA PRO A 52 39.19 -2.82 22.30
C PRO A 52 40.42 -2.51 21.44
N ARG A 53 40.87 -1.26 21.51
CA ARG A 53 42.18 -0.83 21.04
C ARG A 53 43.04 -0.51 22.25
N ALA A 54 44.13 -1.26 22.40
CA ALA A 54 45.14 -1.00 23.42
C ALA A 54 46.29 -0.21 22.80
N HIS A 55 46.73 0.83 23.51
CA HIS A 55 47.93 1.59 23.18
C HIS A 55 48.70 1.84 24.48
N MET A 56 49.92 1.34 24.61
CA MET A 56 50.70 1.34 25.85
C MET A 56 51.28 2.71 26.19
N SER A 57 51.33 3.66 25.23
CA SER A 57 51.78 5.03 25.47
C SER A 57 50.65 6.02 25.77
N ASP A 58 49.38 5.63 25.55
CA ASP A 58 48.25 6.52 25.77
C ASP A 58 47.62 6.26 27.13
N ASP A 59 47.36 7.34 27.87
CA ASP A 59 46.65 7.27 29.15
C ASP A 59 45.13 7.00 28.95
N VAL A 60 44.68 7.00 27.69
CA VAL A 60 43.30 6.80 27.25
C VAL A 60 43.18 5.47 26.49
N ALA A 61 42.25 4.62 26.91
CA ALA A 61 41.91 3.40 26.17
C ALA A 61 40.68 3.64 25.28
N TYR A 62 40.70 3.09 24.07
CA TYR A 62 39.58 3.18 23.13
C TYR A 62 38.88 1.84 22.97
N VAL A 63 37.57 1.88 22.81
CA VAL A 63 36.76 0.73 22.41
C VAL A 63 35.97 1.12 21.17
N TYR A 64 36.14 0.35 20.10
CA TYR A 64 35.34 0.48 18.90
C TYR A 64 34.04 -0.29 19.07
N VAL A 65 32.94 0.36 18.71
CA VAL A 65 31.62 -0.26 18.56
C VAL A 65 31.24 -0.12 17.09
N ILE A 66 31.15 -1.24 16.39
CA ILE A 66 30.81 -1.31 14.97
C ILE A 66 29.36 -1.82 14.89
N ALA A 67 28.44 -0.95 14.52
CA ALA A 67 27.03 -1.28 14.30
C ALA A 67 26.83 -1.69 12.84
N ARG A 68 26.48 -2.97 12.62
CA ARG A 68 26.33 -3.59 11.29
C ARG A 68 24.85 -3.71 10.91
N ARG A 69 24.60 -3.78 9.59
CA ARG A 69 23.41 -4.16 8.77
C ARG A 69 21.99 -4.02 9.37
N SER A 70 21.74 -4.40 10.61
CA SER A 70 20.44 -4.46 11.29
C SER A 70 20.23 -3.38 12.36
N ILE A 71 21.30 -2.69 12.78
CA ILE A 71 21.24 -1.64 13.83
C ILE A 71 21.56 -0.28 13.20
N SER A 72 20.59 0.65 13.29
CA SER A 72 20.77 2.01 12.80
C SER A 72 21.77 2.79 13.67
N SER A 73 22.39 3.83 13.09
CA SER A 73 23.30 4.73 13.82
C SER A 73 22.64 5.27 15.11
N ARG A 74 21.39 5.73 15.03
CA ARG A 74 20.63 6.22 16.20
C ARG A 74 20.42 5.13 17.26
N GLN A 75 20.07 3.92 16.84
CA GLN A 75 19.85 2.82 17.77
C GLN A 75 21.15 2.43 18.49
N ALA A 76 22.28 2.42 17.77
CA ALA A 76 23.58 2.21 18.39
C ALA A 76 23.91 3.31 19.41
N GLN A 77 23.62 4.58 19.12
CA GLN A 77 23.82 5.70 20.05
C GLN A 77 22.97 5.55 21.32
N GLU A 78 21.70 5.17 21.18
CA GLU A 78 20.79 4.94 22.30
C GLU A 78 21.23 3.75 23.16
N LEU A 79 21.71 2.66 22.54
CA LEU A 79 22.27 1.51 23.25
C LEU A 79 23.56 1.88 23.99
N ILE A 80 24.48 2.59 23.35
CA ILE A 80 25.70 3.08 24.01
C ILE A 80 25.34 4.00 25.19
N ALA A 81 24.37 4.90 25.02
CA ALA A 81 23.90 5.77 26.08
C ALA A 81 23.24 5.00 27.24
N ALA A 82 22.45 3.96 26.95
CA ALA A 82 21.78 3.15 27.96
C ALA A 82 22.74 2.28 28.79
N PHE A 83 23.80 1.74 28.17
CA PHE A 83 24.73 0.83 28.83
C PHE A 83 25.98 1.51 29.39
N ALA A 84 26.60 2.43 28.64
CA ALA A 84 27.79 3.15 29.09
C ALA A 84 27.45 4.50 29.73
N GLY A 85 26.43 5.20 29.21
CA GLY A 85 25.97 6.50 29.70
C GLY A 85 27.07 7.55 29.87
N GLU A 86 26.78 8.60 30.62
CA GLU A 86 27.77 9.68 30.89
C GLU A 86 28.80 9.28 31.95
N SER A 87 28.58 8.16 32.63
CA SER A 87 29.46 7.65 33.68
C SER A 87 30.78 7.10 33.12
N TYR A 88 30.77 6.62 31.87
CA TYR A 88 31.90 5.95 31.25
C TYR A 88 32.28 6.44 29.83
N ALA A 89 31.36 7.04 29.07
CA ALA A 89 31.64 7.62 27.76
C ALA A 89 31.77 9.15 27.86
N ARG A 90 32.78 9.75 27.21
CA ARG A 90 32.95 11.22 27.19
C ARG A 90 31.92 11.88 26.28
N THR A 91 31.67 13.17 26.51
CA THR A 91 30.87 14.00 25.60
C THR A 91 31.53 14.01 24.22
N GLY A 92 30.83 13.52 23.19
CA GLY A 92 31.36 13.36 21.82
C GLY A 92 31.62 11.90 21.40
N ASP A 93 31.79 10.97 22.34
CA ASP A 93 32.03 9.54 22.06
C ASP A 93 30.78 8.78 21.55
N ARG A 94 29.64 9.47 21.51
CA ARG A 94 28.32 8.98 21.09
C ARG A 94 27.93 9.48 19.70
N VAL A 95 28.86 10.09 18.97
CA VAL A 95 28.69 10.52 17.57
C VAL A 95 29.44 9.52 16.67
N PRO A 96 28.97 9.24 15.45
CA PRO A 96 29.70 8.42 14.50
C PRO A 96 31.14 8.92 14.35
N TYR A 97 32.09 8.00 14.46
CA TYR A 97 33.50 8.28 14.35
C TYR A 97 33.93 8.12 12.89
N GLU A 98 34.48 9.19 12.31
CA GLU A 98 35.09 9.15 10.99
C GLU A 98 36.44 8.42 11.07
N LEU A 99 36.56 7.33 10.30
CA LEU A 99 37.77 6.51 10.27
C LEU A 99 38.95 7.28 9.67
N ASN A 100 40.09 7.24 10.36
CA ASN A 100 41.32 7.84 9.87
C ASN A 100 42.12 6.82 9.06
N PHE A 101 42.09 6.89 7.73
CA PHE A 101 42.80 5.96 6.84
C PHE A 101 44.33 5.93 7.00
N ALA A 102 44.93 6.92 7.68
CA ALA A 102 46.36 6.88 8.02
C ALA A 102 46.67 5.93 9.19
N ASP A 103 45.66 5.54 9.97
CA ASP A 103 45.77 4.59 11.06
C ASP A 103 45.53 3.15 10.56
N PRO A 104 46.49 2.23 10.71
CA PRO A 104 46.35 0.85 10.24
C PRO A 104 45.12 0.11 10.80
N LEU A 105 44.67 0.45 12.02
CA LEU A 105 43.51 -0.20 12.64
C LEU A 105 42.19 0.33 12.08
N ASP A 106 42.10 1.64 11.83
CA ASP A 106 40.94 2.25 11.17
C ASP A 106 40.87 1.78 9.70
N GLY A 107 42.01 1.60 9.04
CA GLY A 107 42.11 0.99 7.70
C GLY A 107 41.61 -0.46 7.65
N ALA A 108 41.95 -1.27 8.66
CA ALA A 108 41.43 -2.63 8.78
C ALA A 108 39.90 -2.67 9.00
N ILE A 109 39.35 -1.72 9.77
CA ILE A 109 37.90 -1.56 9.92
C ILE A 109 37.29 -1.14 8.58
N ALA A 110 37.90 -0.20 7.84
CA ALA A 110 37.40 0.24 6.55
C ALA A 110 37.39 -0.88 5.50
N GLU A 111 38.43 -1.71 5.43
CA GLU A 111 38.48 -2.89 4.53
C GLU A 111 37.39 -3.91 4.90
N PHE A 112 37.19 -4.14 6.20
CA PHE A 112 36.12 -5.03 6.68
C PHE A 112 34.71 -4.51 6.31
N LEU A 113 34.54 -3.19 6.26
CA LEU A 113 33.25 -2.53 5.99
C LEU A 113 33.04 -2.11 4.54
N GLU A 114 33.97 -2.38 3.61
CA GLU A 114 33.97 -1.86 2.23
C GLU A 114 32.65 -2.10 1.46
N ASN A 115 31.93 -3.19 1.78
CA ASN A 115 30.66 -3.56 1.15
C ASN A 115 29.47 -3.56 2.13
N GLU A 116 29.61 -2.98 3.32
CA GLU A 116 28.57 -2.96 4.36
C GLU A 116 28.21 -1.55 4.80
N THR A 117 26.91 -1.25 4.89
CA THR A 117 26.42 -0.05 5.57
C THR A 117 26.53 -0.24 7.08
N ALA A 118 27.66 0.17 7.64
CA ALA A 118 27.93 0.10 9.08
C ALA A 118 28.34 1.45 9.63
N THR A 119 27.99 1.73 10.88
CA THR A 119 28.41 2.94 11.59
C THR A 119 29.40 2.56 12.69
N VAL A 120 30.53 3.26 12.74
CA VAL A 120 31.57 3.03 13.75
C VAL A 120 31.49 4.12 14.81
N PHE A 121 31.59 3.72 16.08
CA PHE A 121 31.74 4.62 17.22
C PHE A 121 33.06 4.29 17.92
N ARG A 122 33.77 5.33 18.36
CA ARG A 122 35.00 5.18 19.13
C ARG A 122 34.79 5.76 20.53
N ILE A 123 34.67 4.88 21.51
CA ILE A 123 34.40 5.25 22.89
C ILE A 123 35.70 5.34 23.66
N SER A 124 35.97 6.48 24.27
CA SER A 124 37.16 6.72 25.07
C SER A 124 36.90 6.43 26.55
N SER A 125 37.86 5.78 27.21
CA SER A 125 37.81 5.52 28.65
C SER A 125 38.77 6.44 29.40
N ALA A 126 38.38 6.86 30.61
CA ALA A 126 39.27 7.63 31.50
C ALA A 126 40.44 6.79 32.03
N ASN A 127 41.51 7.46 32.49
CA ASN A 127 42.81 6.89 32.89
C ASN A 127 42.77 5.99 34.15
N ASN A 128 41.58 5.56 34.61
CA ASN A 128 41.42 4.68 35.76
C ASN A 128 41.14 3.24 35.29
N ASN A 129 41.99 2.31 35.70
CA ASN A 129 41.87 0.89 35.38
C ASN A 129 40.49 0.30 35.74
N GLU A 130 39.91 0.70 36.86
CA GLU A 130 38.58 0.24 37.29
C GLU A 130 37.47 0.72 36.32
N LYS A 131 37.56 1.95 35.83
CA LYS A 131 36.61 2.50 34.85
C LYS A 131 36.75 1.82 33.48
N ARG A 132 37.98 1.48 33.07
CA ARG A 132 38.23 0.71 31.82
C ARG A 132 37.57 -0.66 31.85
N VAL A 133 37.69 -1.37 32.98
CA VAL A 133 37.05 -2.69 33.17
C VAL A 133 35.53 -2.57 33.17
N LYS A 134 34.96 -1.56 33.85
CA LYS A 134 33.51 -1.32 33.88
C LYS A 134 32.93 -0.92 32.52
N LEU A 135 33.61 -0.04 31.77
CA LEU A 135 33.19 0.33 30.42
C LEU A 135 33.17 -0.89 29.50
N ARG A 136 34.25 -1.70 29.54
CA ARG A 136 34.34 -2.93 28.76
C ARG A 136 33.20 -3.89 29.10
N GLY A 137 32.98 -4.16 30.39
CA GLY A 137 31.88 -5.03 30.83
C GLY A 137 30.50 -4.49 30.45
N ALA A 138 30.30 -3.17 30.44
CA ALA A 138 29.05 -2.55 30.00
C ALA A 138 28.81 -2.74 28.49
N LEU A 139 29.83 -2.54 27.66
CA LEU A 139 29.74 -2.71 26.20
C LEU A 139 29.66 -4.19 25.80
N GLU A 140 30.33 -5.09 26.53
CA GLU A 140 30.16 -6.55 26.38
C GLU A 140 28.73 -6.97 26.73
N LYS A 141 28.17 -6.44 27.83
CA LYS A 141 26.77 -6.69 28.19
C LYS A 141 25.79 -6.14 27.14
N MET A 142 26.09 -4.97 26.56
CA MET A 142 25.31 -4.39 25.45
C MET A 142 25.30 -5.33 24.24
N ARG A 143 26.47 -5.82 23.80
CA ARG A 143 26.59 -6.81 22.73
C ARG A 143 25.81 -8.08 23.06
N ASP A 144 25.98 -8.63 24.26
CA ASP A 144 25.33 -9.88 24.67
C ASP A 144 23.80 -9.74 24.76
N VAL A 145 23.31 -8.57 25.17
CA VAL A 145 21.87 -8.24 25.12
C VAL A 145 21.41 -8.10 23.67
N SER A 146 22.18 -7.46 22.80
CA SER A 146 21.87 -7.36 21.36
C SER A 146 21.77 -8.73 20.70
N ARG A 147 22.67 -9.66 21.04
CA ARG A 147 22.66 -11.04 20.54
C ARG A 147 21.44 -11.85 21.00
N LYS A 148 21.00 -11.61 22.24
CA LYS A 148 19.85 -12.29 22.83
C LYS A 148 18.53 -11.59 22.48
N ALA A 149 18.61 -10.33 22.05
CA ALA A 149 17.48 -9.63 21.51
C ALA A 149 17.09 -10.35 20.22
N PRO A 150 15.82 -10.75 20.05
CA PRO A 150 15.38 -11.33 18.80
C PRO A 150 15.70 -10.32 17.70
N THR A 151 16.46 -10.76 16.70
CA THR A 151 16.67 -10.01 15.46
C THR A 151 15.28 -9.54 15.04
N ARG A 152 15.08 -8.23 14.87
CA ARG A 152 13.83 -7.72 14.31
C ARG A 152 13.78 -8.13 12.85
N SER A 153 13.55 -9.42 12.60
CA SER A 153 12.94 -9.88 11.36
C SER A 153 11.59 -9.17 11.33
N TRP A 154 11.41 -8.31 10.33
CA TRP A 154 10.16 -7.63 10.00
C TRP A 154 9.11 -8.62 9.48
N ALA A 155 8.81 -9.59 10.34
CA ALA A 155 7.70 -10.52 10.29
C ALA A 155 7.33 -10.86 11.75
N LEU A 156 7.16 -9.84 12.59
CA LEU A 156 6.23 -10.01 13.71
C LEU A 156 4.91 -10.43 13.09
N ASP A 157 4.33 -11.54 13.53
CA ASP A 157 3.01 -12.02 13.09
C ASP A 157 1.96 -10.91 13.29
N ARG A 158 1.83 -10.01 12.30
CA ARG A 158 1.00 -8.80 12.34
C ARG A 158 -0.37 -9.20 12.85
N PRO A 159 -0.84 -8.72 14.03
CA PRO A 159 -2.09 -9.18 14.62
C PRO A 159 -3.22 -9.21 13.59
N LEU A 160 -4.14 -10.17 13.67
CA LEU A 160 -5.20 -10.35 12.68
C LEU A 160 -5.95 -9.05 12.39
N GLY A 161 -6.25 -8.25 13.42
CA GLY A 161 -6.88 -6.93 13.26
C GLY A 161 -6.06 -5.96 12.40
N ARG A 162 -4.72 -5.99 12.50
CA ARG A 162 -3.83 -5.20 11.65
C ARG A 162 -3.79 -5.73 10.22
N LEU A 163 -3.77 -7.05 10.01
CA LEU A 163 -3.84 -7.60 8.66
C LEU A 163 -5.14 -7.23 7.94
N ILE A 164 -6.27 -7.25 8.65
CA ILE A 164 -7.56 -6.84 8.06
C ILE A 164 -7.54 -5.34 7.74
N ALA A 165 -7.00 -4.50 8.63
CA ALA A 165 -6.86 -3.07 8.38
C ALA A 165 -5.95 -2.77 7.18
N ASP A 166 -4.79 -3.42 7.09
CA ASP A 166 -3.85 -3.28 5.97
C ASP A 166 -4.50 -3.76 4.66
N PHE A 167 -5.30 -4.83 4.70
CA PHE A 167 -6.07 -5.33 3.56
C PHE A 167 -7.13 -4.33 3.09
N ASP A 168 -7.93 -3.78 4.01
CA ASP A 168 -8.96 -2.79 3.69
C ASP A 168 -8.34 -1.50 3.13
N ALA A 169 -7.23 -1.04 3.72
CA ALA A 169 -6.51 0.13 3.23
C ALA A 169 -5.94 -0.10 1.82
N ALA A 170 -5.30 -1.26 1.59
CA ALA A 170 -4.78 -1.63 0.28
C ALA A 170 -5.90 -1.73 -0.78
N LEU A 171 -7.06 -2.28 -0.43
CA LEU A 171 -8.22 -2.31 -1.33
C LEU A 171 -8.77 -0.92 -1.62
N ALA A 172 -8.92 -0.06 -0.61
CA ALA A 172 -9.42 1.30 -0.77
C ALA A 172 -8.54 2.13 -1.71
N VAL A 173 -7.21 1.94 -1.66
CA VAL A 173 -6.25 2.63 -2.53
C VAL A 173 -5.98 1.90 -3.85
N GLY A 174 -6.73 0.85 -4.18
CA GLY A 174 -6.60 0.13 -5.45
C GLY A 174 -5.36 -0.76 -5.60
N GLY A 175 -4.66 -1.06 -4.50
CA GLY A 175 -3.47 -1.93 -4.46
C GLY A 175 -3.82 -3.41 -4.53
N GLY A 176 -4.37 -3.87 -5.66
CA GLY A 176 -4.92 -5.23 -5.79
C GLY A 176 -3.95 -6.37 -5.46
N THR A 177 -2.69 -6.28 -5.91
CA THR A 177 -1.67 -7.30 -5.60
C THR A 177 -1.23 -7.27 -4.14
N THR A 178 -1.13 -6.07 -3.55
CA THR A 178 -0.83 -5.93 -2.11
C THR A 178 -1.96 -6.48 -1.26
N ALA A 179 -3.22 -6.19 -1.62
CA ALA A 179 -4.40 -6.74 -0.96
C ALA A 179 -4.48 -8.26 -1.07
N ASP A 180 -4.19 -8.85 -2.24
CA ASP A 180 -4.18 -10.31 -2.40
C ASP A 180 -3.08 -10.96 -1.55
N ALA A 181 -1.87 -10.38 -1.52
CA ALA A 181 -0.79 -10.87 -0.67
C ALA A 181 -1.17 -10.85 0.83
N ILE A 182 -1.84 -9.80 1.30
CA ILE A 182 -2.32 -9.70 2.68
C ILE A 182 -3.47 -10.70 2.92
N TYR A 183 -4.38 -10.86 1.96
CA TYR A 183 -5.46 -11.85 2.02
C TYR A 183 -4.91 -13.28 2.21
N GLN A 184 -3.89 -13.66 1.42
CA GLN A 184 -3.23 -14.97 1.58
C GLN A 184 -2.59 -15.14 2.97
N GLN A 185 -2.03 -14.07 3.54
CA GLN A 185 -1.52 -14.10 4.92
C GLN A 185 -2.65 -14.34 5.94
N ILE A 186 -3.82 -13.71 5.77
CA ILE A 186 -4.99 -13.92 6.62
C ILE A 186 -5.46 -15.38 6.53
N VAL A 187 -5.55 -15.93 5.31
CA VAL A 187 -5.93 -17.33 5.07
C VAL A 187 -4.96 -18.30 5.76
N ASN A 188 -3.65 -18.12 5.54
CA ASN A 188 -2.61 -19.01 6.05
C ASN A 188 -2.50 -18.99 7.57
N ARG A 189 -2.75 -17.83 8.20
CA ARG A 189 -2.72 -17.70 9.66
C ARG A 189 -3.91 -18.39 10.34
N GLY A 190 -5.09 -18.35 9.71
CA GLY A 190 -6.33 -18.74 10.35
C GLY A 190 -6.77 -17.79 11.47
N GLY A 191 -7.70 -18.22 12.32
CA GLY A 191 -8.29 -17.39 13.38
C GLY A 191 -9.44 -16.49 12.94
N ILE A 192 -9.89 -16.63 11.69
CA ILE A 192 -11.11 -16.06 11.16
C ILE A 192 -12.07 -17.20 10.76
N ASP A 193 -13.35 -17.04 11.07
CA ASP A 193 -14.37 -18.01 10.66
C ASP A 193 -14.48 -18.08 9.13
N ALA A 194 -14.88 -19.24 8.62
CA ALA A 194 -15.08 -19.52 7.20
C ALA A 194 -16.05 -18.54 6.54
N THR A 195 -17.10 -18.10 7.25
CA THR A 195 -18.06 -17.11 6.75
C THR A 195 -17.42 -15.73 6.59
N ASN A 196 -16.66 -15.28 7.60
CA ASN A 196 -15.97 -13.99 7.55
C ASN A 196 -14.86 -13.95 6.48
N LEU A 197 -14.16 -15.06 6.29
CA LEU A 197 -13.18 -15.19 5.20
C LEU A 197 -13.86 -15.10 3.82
N ALA A 198 -15.05 -15.68 3.70
CA ALA A 198 -15.84 -15.60 2.48
C ALA A 198 -16.32 -14.16 2.22
N HIS A 199 -16.73 -13.41 3.25
CA HIS A 199 -17.06 -11.99 3.12
C HIS A 199 -15.86 -11.16 2.61
N LEU A 200 -14.66 -11.37 3.17
CA LEU A 200 -13.44 -10.70 2.70
C LEU A 200 -13.12 -11.05 1.24
N ARG A 201 -13.31 -12.32 0.85
CA ARG A 201 -13.11 -12.73 -0.54
C ARG A 201 -14.11 -12.09 -1.49
N ILE A 202 -15.38 -12.04 -1.12
CA ILE A 202 -16.44 -11.37 -1.89
C ILE A 202 -16.10 -9.89 -2.07
N LYS A 203 -15.73 -9.20 -0.98
CA LYS A 203 -15.29 -7.79 -1.02
C LYS A 203 -14.09 -7.61 -1.96
N HIS A 204 -13.10 -8.48 -1.89
CA HIS A 204 -11.92 -8.44 -2.76
C HIS A 204 -12.28 -8.58 -4.24
N LEU A 205 -13.07 -9.59 -4.59
CA LEU A 205 -13.48 -9.88 -5.96
C LEU A 205 -14.34 -8.75 -6.53
N ASP A 206 -15.29 -8.25 -5.73
CA ASP A 206 -16.17 -7.14 -6.11
C ASP A 206 -15.36 -5.85 -6.39
N ARG A 207 -14.44 -5.50 -5.50
CA ARG A 207 -13.56 -4.33 -5.65
C ARG A 207 -12.71 -4.38 -6.91
N LEU A 208 -12.24 -5.56 -7.27
CA LEU A 208 -11.41 -5.76 -8.46
C LEU A 208 -12.23 -6.04 -9.74
N GLY A 209 -13.57 -6.07 -9.65
CA GLY A 209 -14.47 -6.29 -10.76
C GLY A 209 -14.53 -7.73 -11.28
N PHE A 210 -14.14 -8.72 -10.47
CA PHE A 210 -14.17 -10.15 -10.82
C PHE A 210 -15.57 -10.74 -10.63
N SER A 211 -16.57 -10.20 -11.32
CA SER A 211 -17.98 -10.57 -11.16
C SER A 211 -18.26 -12.05 -11.45
N SER A 212 -17.70 -12.59 -12.54
CA SER A 212 -17.82 -14.02 -12.86
C SER A 212 -17.25 -14.92 -11.75
N GLU A 213 -16.02 -14.64 -11.29
CA GLU A 213 -15.36 -15.44 -10.23
C GLU A 213 -16.10 -15.33 -8.89
N LEU A 214 -16.73 -14.19 -8.61
CA LEU A 214 -17.55 -13.98 -7.43
C LEU A 214 -18.77 -14.91 -7.46
N LEU A 215 -19.51 -14.95 -8.57
CA LEU A 215 -20.69 -15.82 -8.72
C LEU A 215 -20.34 -17.31 -8.72
N ASP A 216 -19.16 -17.67 -9.23
CA ASP A 216 -18.66 -19.05 -9.26
C ASP A 216 -18.07 -19.53 -7.92
N MET A 217 -18.03 -18.67 -6.89
CA MET A 217 -17.41 -19.00 -5.61
C MET A 217 -18.13 -20.20 -4.94
N PRO A 218 -17.44 -21.32 -4.64
CA PRO A 218 -18.10 -22.56 -4.18
C PRO A 218 -18.93 -22.42 -2.90
N ARG A 219 -18.54 -21.52 -1.99
CA ARG A 219 -19.23 -21.30 -0.70
C ARG A 219 -20.30 -20.22 -0.76
N LEU A 220 -20.48 -19.53 -1.89
CA LEU A 220 -21.41 -18.40 -1.99
C LEU A 220 -22.85 -18.77 -1.61
N PRO A 221 -23.43 -19.91 -2.03
CA PRO A 221 -24.79 -20.28 -1.62
C PRO A 221 -24.95 -20.41 -0.09
N TYR A 222 -23.93 -20.93 0.59
CA TYR A 222 -23.94 -21.08 2.05
C TYR A 222 -23.83 -19.73 2.78
N VAL A 223 -23.06 -18.79 2.21
CA VAL A 223 -22.96 -17.42 2.73
C VAL A 223 -24.31 -16.71 2.60
N LEU A 224 -24.94 -16.78 1.42
CA LEU A 224 -26.23 -16.15 1.17
C LEU A 224 -27.36 -16.72 2.05
N ALA A 225 -27.33 -18.02 2.33
CA ALA A 225 -28.28 -18.68 3.23
C ALA A 225 -28.20 -18.17 4.69
N GLN A 226 -27.09 -17.56 5.10
CA GLN A 226 -26.92 -17.00 6.44
C GLN A 226 -27.42 -15.56 6.58
N ASN A 227 -28.08 -15.00 5.55
CA ASN A 227 -28.52 -13.60 5.52
C ASN A 227 -27.35 -12.63 5.79
N PRO A 228 -26.36 -12.55 4.89
CA PRO A 228 -25.14 -11.80 5.13
C PRO A 228 -25.40 -10.28 5.15
N PRO A 229 -24.44 -9.46 5.60
CA PRO A 229 -24.58 -8.01 5.60
C PRO A 229 -24.89 -7.42 4.22
N ARG A 230 -25.52 -6.24 4.20
CA ARG A 230 -25.91 -5.50 2.97
C ARG A 230 -24.78 -5.44 1.93
N PRO A 231 -23.52 -5.06 2.25
CA PRO A 231 -22.46 -4.96 1.24
C PRO A 231 -22.16 -6.28 0.54
N VAL A 232 -22.30 -7.42 1.23
CA VAL A 232 -22.11 -8.76 0.64
C VAL A 232 -23.24 -9.08 -0.33
N LYS A 233 -24.49 -8.77 0.05
CA LYS A 233 -25.65 -8.94 -0.85
C LYS A 233 -25.52 -8.04 -2.08
N GLU A 234 -25.14 -6.79 -1.86
CA GLU A 234 -24.95 -5.80 -2.93
C GLU A 234 -23.86 -6.23 -3.91
N ALA A 235 -22.70 -6.70 -3.42
CA ALA A 235 -21.64 -7.23 -4.28
C ALA A 235 -22.11 -8.39 -5.17
N VAL A 236 -22.93 -9.30 -4.63
CA VAL A 236 -23.50 -10.42 -5.39
C VAL A 236 -24.50 -9.95 -6.43
N LEU A 237 -25.38 -9.01 -6.07
CA LEU A 237 -26.34 -8.41 -7.01
C LEU A 237 -25.61 -7.63 -8.11
N ASN A 238 -24.59 -6.85 -7.78
CA ASN A 238 -23.77 -6.12 -8.75
C ASN A 238 -23.04 -7.08 -9.70
N ALA A 239 -22.55 -8.22 -9.20
CA ALA A 239 -21.95 -9.25 -10.02
C ALA A 239 -22.96 -9.93 -10.96
N ALA A 240 -24.18 -10.21 -10.49
CA ALA A 240 -25.27 -10.72 -11.31
C ALA A 240 -25.67 -9.72 -12.41
N TYR A 241 -25.70 -8.42 -12.08
CA TYR A 241 -25.94 -7.36 -13.06
C TYR A 241 -24.87 -7.37 -14.15
N ALA A 242 -23.60 -7.31 -13.76
CA ALA A 242 -22.47 -7.19 -14.68
C ALA A 242 -22.36 -8.38 -15.65
N THR A 243 -22.64 -9.59 -15.16
CA THR A 243 -22.51 -10.83 -15.94
C THR A 243 -23.72 -11.13 -16.83
N SER A 244 -24.94 -10.79 -16.38
CA SER A 244 -26.17 -11.30 -17.01
C SER A 244 -27.15 -10.22 -17.48
N LEU A 245 -27.16 -9.03 -16.88
CA LEU A 245 -28.16 -8.00 -17.18
C LEU A 245 -27.60 -6.81 -17.96
N ALA A 246 -26.32 -6.49 -17.80
CA ALA A 246 -25.74 -5.28 -18.36
C ALA A 246 -25.97 -5.19 -19.88
N THR A 247 -25.67 -6.26 -20.63
CA THR A 247 -25.84 -6.25 -22.10
C THR A 247 -27.31 -6.25 -22.53
N PRO A 248 -28.18 -7.17 -22.07
CA PRO A 248 -29.59 -7.16 -22.48
C PRO A 248 -30.33 -5.86 -22.15
N LEU A 249 -30.07 -5.27 -20.98
CA LEU A 249 -30.72 -4.02 -20.59
C LEU A 249 -30.23 -2.81 -21.39
N GLU A 250 -28.96 -2.79 -21.80
CA GLU A 250 -28.43 -1.77 -22.70
C GLU A 250 -29.05 -1.87 -24.11
N ASP A 251 -29.34 -3.08 -24.57
CA ASP A 251 -30.01 -3.34 -25.84
C ASP A 251 -31.54 -3.11 -25.75
N GLY A 252 -32.07 -2.83 -24.54
CA GLY A 252 -33.49 -2.63 -24.28
C GLY A 252 -34.31 -3.94 -24.27
N ASP A 253 -33.65 -5.10 -24.30
CA ASP A 253 -34.29 -6.42 -24.31
C ASP A 253 -34.49 -6.93 -22.88
N VAL A 254 -35.62 -6.54 -22.30
CA VAL A 254 -36.00 -6.91 -20.93
C VAL A 254 -36.29 -8.42 -20.79
N ASP A 255 -36.85 -9.05 -21.83
CA ASP A 255 -37.16 -10.48 -21.80
C ASP A 255 -35.89 -11.34 -21.82
N ALA A 256 -34.89 -10.93 -22.60
CA ALA A 256 -33.56 -11.53 -22.56
C ALA A 256 -32.89 -11.30 -21.20
N ALA A 257 -33.05 -10.14 -20.58
CA ALA A 257 -32.52 -9.86 -19.23
C ALA A 257 -33.14 -10.80 -18.17
N VAL A 258 -34.46 -10.99 -18.19
CA VAL A 258 -35.17 -11.93 -17.30
C VAL A 258 -34.69 -13.36 -17.52
N THR A 259 -34.56 -13.78 -18.78
CA THR A 259 -34.10 -15.12 -19.14
C THR A 259 -32.66 -15.35 -18.68
N ALA A 260 -31.77 -14.39 -18.91
CA ALA A 260 -30.37 -14.47 -18.50
C ALA A 260 -30.24 -14.56 -16.98
N LEU A 261 -30.98 -13.74 -16.23
CA LEU A 261 -31.02 -13.78 -14.78
C LEU A 261 -31.49 -15.14 -14.24
N SER A 262 -32.48 -15.76 -14.90
CA SER A 262 -33.00 -17.08 -14.50
C SER A 262 -31.97 -18.22 -14.63
N ASN A 263 -30.92 -18.04 -15.45
CA ASN A 263 -29.86 -19.02 -15.64
C ASN A 263 -28.80 -19.01 -14.53
N ILE A 264 -28.79 -17.99 -13.67
CA ILE A 264 -27.90 -17.93 -12.50
C ILE A 264 -28.36 -18.98 -11.49
N ARG A 265 -27.47 -19.95 -11.19
CA ARG A 265 -27.80 -21.14 -10.38
C ARG A 265 -27.67 -20.95 -8.87
N ILE A 266 -27.41 -19.73 -8.41
CA ILE A 266 -27.28 -19.39 -6.98
C ILE A 266 -28.53 -18.64 -6.48
N PRO A 267 -28.94 -18.82 -5.22
CA PRO A 267 -30.10 -18.12 -4.66
C PRO A 267 -29.75 -16.65 -4.40
N LEU A 268 -30.10 -15.76 -5.33
CA LEU A 268 -29.86 -14.32 -5.21
C LEU A 268 -30.76 -13.69 -4.12
N PRO A 269 -30.30 -12.65 -3.40
CA PRO A 269 -31.09 -11.93 -2.40
C PRO A 269 -32.11 -10.98 -3.07
N VAL A 270 -33.15 -11.54 -3.69
CA VAL A 270 -34.10 -10.83 -4.57
C VAL A 270 -35.34 -10.27 -3.87
N HIS A 271 -35.35 -10.21 -2.54
CA HIS A 271 -36.47 -9.71 -1.74
C HIS A 271 -36.08 -8.49 -0.88
N GLU A 272 -34.97 -7.85 -1.22
CA GLU A 272 -34.45 -6.68 -0.51
C GLU A 272 -35.19 -5.40 -0.95
N ALA A 273 -35.19 -4.38 -0.09
CA ALA A 273 -35.78 -3.07 -0.39
C ALA A 273 -34.86 -2.24 -1.29
N ALA A 274 -35.40 -1.53 -2.30
CA ALA A 274 -34.60 -0.78 -3.26
C ALA A 274 -33.82 0.37 -2.62
N ALA A 275 -34.41 1.02 -1.61
CA ALA A 275 -33.86 2.22 -0.97
C ALA A 275 -32.46 2.05 -0.36
N GLN A 276 -31.99 0.82 -0.14
CA GLN A 276 -30.71 0.53 0.51
C GLN A 276 -29.59 0.17 -0.47
N TYR A 277 -29.86 0.04 -1.77
CA TYR A 277 -28.91 -0.54 -2.72
C TYR A 277 -28.58 0.40 -3.88
N GLY A 278 -27.39 0.23 -4.44
CA GLY A 278 -26.97 0.89 -5.66
C GLY A 278 -27.77 0.47 -6.90
N ARG A 279 -27.60 1.23 -7.98
CA ARG A 279 -28.35 1.10 -9.24
C ARG A 279 -28.30 -0.30 -9.83
N GLU A 280 -27.10 -0.90 -9.92
CA GLU A 280 -26.92 -2.24 -10.51
C GLU A 280 -27.70 -3.30 -9.73
N ALA A 281 -27.64 -3.24 -8.39
CA ALA A 281 -28.39 -4.13 -7.52
C ALA A 281 -29.90 -3.94 -7.65
N VAL A 282 -30.39 -2.69 -7.67
CA VAL A 282 -31.82 -2.39 -7.89
C VAL A 282 -32.30 -2.92 -9.24
N ALA A 283 -31.50 -2.79 -10.30
CA ALA A 283 -31.86 -3.33 -11.62
C ALA A 283 -32.06 -4.86 -11.57
N VAL A 284 -31.26 -5.58 -10.79
CA VAL A 284 -31.44 -7.02 -10.55
C VAL A 284 -32.71 -7.31 -9.77
N LEU A 285 -32.99 -6.56 -8.70
CA LEU A 285 -34.21 -6.72 -7.89
C LEU A 285 -35.48 -6.55 -8.75
N LEU A 286 -35.53 -5.48 -9.55
CA LEU A 286 -36.63 -5.21 -10.48
C LEU A 286 -36.77 -6.31 -11.54
N THR A 287 -35.68 -6.73 -12.17
CA THR A 287 -35.69 -7.78 -13.20
C THR A 287 -36.14 -9.12 -12.63
N ALA A 288 -35.70 -9.47 -11.42
CA ALA A 288 -36.12 -10.69 -10.72
C ALA A 288 -37.61 -10.68 -10.36
N ALA A 289 -38.12 -9.56 -9.83
CA ALA A 289 -39.53 -9.40 -9.51
C ALA A 289 -40.42 -9.43 -10.77
N LEU A 290 -39.96 -8.82 -11.87
CA LEU A 290 -40.62 -8.88 -13.17
C LEU A 290 -40.71 -10.31 -13.71
N GLY A 291 -39.61 -11.07 -13.67
CA GLY A 291 -39.58 -12.47 -14.11
C GLY A 291 -40.50 -13.40 -13.29
N ARG A 292 -40.65 -13.11 -11.99
CA ARG A 292 -41.58 -13.82 -11.10
C ARG A 292 -43.04 -13.37 -11.24
N ARG A 293 -43.29 -12.28 -11.99
CA ARG A 293 -44.59 -11.59 -12.08
C ARG A 293 -45.13 -11.16 -10.72
N ASP A 294 -44.25 -10.73 -9.81
CA ASP A 294 -44.59 -10.29 -8.46
C ASP A 294 -44.98 -8.80 -8.47
N ALA A 295 -46.24 -8.51 -8.80
CA ALA A 295 -46.74 -7.14 -8.96
C ALA A 295 -46.76 -6.34 -7.63
N GLU A 296 -46.89 -7.01 -6.49
CA GLU A 296 -46.88 -6.37 -5.17
C GLU A 296 -45.46 -5.90 -4.82
N HIS A 297 -44.46 -6.78 -4.99
CA HIS A 297 -43.07 -6.42 -4.72
C HIS A 297 -42.56 -5.34 -5.69
N LEU A 298 -42.96 -5.38 -6.96
CA LEU A 298 -42.61 -4.33 -7.93
C LEU A 298 -43.18 -2.96 -7.55
N ALA A 299 -44.40 -2.90 -7.03
CA ALA A 299 -45.01 -1.66 -6.58
C ALA A 299 -44.26 -1.05 -5.38
N VAL A 300 -43.79 -1.88 -4.45
CA VAL A 300 -42.94 -1.44 -3.32
C VAL A 300 -41.60 -0.89 -3.84
N LEU A 301 -40.90 -1.62 -4.71
CA LEU A 301 -39.62 -1.18 -5.26
C LEU A 301 -39.74 0.13 -6.06
N LEU A 302 -40.84 0.31 -6.80
CA LEU A 302 -41.11 1.57 -7.51
C LEU A 302 -41.37 2.73 -6.54
N ALA A 303 -42.17 2.51 -5.49
CA ALA A 303 -42.46 3.53 -4.49
C ALA A 303 -41.18 3.99 -3.78
N ASP A 304 -40.27 3.06 -3.45
CA ASP A 304 -38.95 3.36 -2.88
C ASP A 304 -38.10 4.24 -3.81
N LEU A 305 -38.13 3.96 -5.13
CA LEU A 305 -37.40 4.74 -6.13
C LEU A 305 -37.97 6.14 -6.31
N GLU A 306 -39.30 6.27 -6.33
CA GLU A 306 -40.01 7.55 -6.49
C GLU A 306 -39.88 8.45 -5.24
N ALA A 307 -39.71 7.86 -4.05
CA ALA A 307 -39.48 8.58 -2.80
C ALA A 307 -38.10 9.28 -2.71
N GLY A 308 -37.22 9.11 -3.71
CA GLY A 308 -36.01 9.91 -3.87
C GLY A 308 -34.83 9.52 -2.97
N THR A 309 -34.85 8.34 -2.34
CA THR A 309 -33.76 7.84 -1.47
C THR A 309 -32.64 7.14 -2.23
N SER A 310 -32.81 6.84 -3.52
CA SER A 310 -31.80 6.15 -4.33
C SER A 310 -31.06 7.12 -5.26
N SER A 311 -29.72 6.99 -5.33
CA SER A 311 -28.81 7.88 -6.06
C SER A 311 -29.23 8.17 -7.52
N SER A 312 -29.14 9.45 -7.89
CA SER A 312 -29.61 10.19 -9.09
C SER A 312 -29.19 9.69 -10.49
N ALA A 313 -28.85 8.41 -10.70
CA ALA A 313 -28.54 7.86 -12.03
C ALA A 313 -29.73 7.05 -12.59
N ALA A 314 -30.23 7.43 -13.76
CA ALA A 314 -31.40 6.80 -14.39
C ALA A 314 -31.17 5.31 -14.67
N LEU A 315 -32.11 4.47 -14.23
CA LEU A 315 -32.25 3.07 -14.66
C LEU A 315 -32.69 3.02 -16.14
N PRO A 316 -32.44 1.92 -16.86
CA PRO A 316 -32.88 1.77 -18.26
C PRO A 316 -34.40 1.98 -18.40
N GLU A 317 -34.83 2.89 -19.28
CA GLU A 317 -36.24 3.26 -19.42
C GLU A 317 -37.12 2.08 -19.88
N ALA A 318 -36.55 1.17 -20.68
CA ALA A 318 -37.23 -0.06 -21.10
C ALA A 318 -37.64 -0.93 -19.91
N LEU A 319 -36.75 -1.07 -18.92
CA LEU A 319 -37.02 -1.81 -17.68
C LEU A 319 -38.09 -1.10 -16.85
N LEU A 320 -37.97 0.22 -16.66
CA LEU A 320 -38.97 1.01 -15.91
C LEU A 320 -40.35 0.94 -16.57
N THR A 321 -40.42 0.98 -17.89
CA THR A 321 -41.68 0.85 -18.65
C THR A 321 -42.32 -0.51 -18.42
N ALA A 322 -41.56 -1.60 -18.52
CA ALA A 322 -42.06 -2.95 -18.29
C ALA A 322 -42.52 -3.15 -16.83
N VAL A 323 -41.75 -2.63 -15.87
CA VAL A 323 -42.08 -2.68 -14.44
C VAL A 323 -43.37 -1.91 -14.13
N ARG A 324 -43.50 -0.67 -14.62
CA ARG A 324 -44.71 0.16 -14.42
C ARG A 324 -45.94 -0.52 -15.04
N ALA A 325 -45.81 -1.13 -16.22
CA ALA A 325 -46.91 -1.84 -16.87
C ALA A 325 -47.47 -2.99 -15.99
N LEU A 326 -46.62 -3.71 -15.27
CA LEU A 326 -47.05 -4.79 -14.38
C LEU A 326 -47.54 -4.26 -13.01
N ALA A 327 -46.88 -3.25 -12.46
CA ALA A 327 -47.19 -2.70 -11.13
C ALA A 327 -48.48 -1.88 -11.08
N SER A 328 -48.95 -1.34 -12.22
CA SER A 328 -50.17 -0.52 -12.34
C SER A 328 -51.47 -1.19 -11.88
N SER A 329 -51.43 -2.49 -11.55
CA SER A 329 -52.59 -3.26 -11.08
C SER A 329 -52.80 -3.24 -9.56
N THR A 330 -51.91 -2.58 -8.80
CA THR A 330 -51.91 -2.68 -7.33
C THR A 330 -51.72 -1.30 -6.68
N VAL A 331 -52.68 -0.86 -5.87
CA VAL A 331 -52.51 0.30 -4.98
C VAL A 331 -51.84 -0.18 -3.71
N VAL A 332 -50.54 0.10 -3.55
CA VAL A 332 -49.79 -0.26 -2.36
C VAL A 332 -49.65 0.98 -1.47
N GLN A 333 -50.06 0.84 -0.21
CA GLN A 333 -49.71 1.79 0.85
C GLN A 333 -48.22 1.64 1.15
N PRO A 334 -47.41 2.73 1.19
CA PRO A 334 -46.00 2.62 1.54
C PRO A 334 -45.87 1.94 2.90
N GLY A 335 -45.18 0.79 2.92
CA GLY A 335 -44.84 0.11 4.16
C GLY A 335 -44.06 1.07 5.04
N SER A 336 -44.51 1.27 6.28
CA SER A 336 -43.74 2.05 7.24
C SER A 336 -42.36 1.41 7.38
N PRO A 337 -41.26 2.17 7.24
CA PRO A 337 -39.93 1.61 7.39
C PRO A 337 -39.85 0.96 8.77
N THR A 338 -39.54 -0.33 8.80
CA THR A 338 -39.32 -1.01 10.07
C THR A 338 -38.15 -0.28 10.74
N PRO A 339 -38.31 0.29 11.94
CA PRO A 339 -37.24 1.05 12.57
C PRO A 339 -36.07 0.12 12.79
N THR A 340 -35.04 0.27 11.96
CA THR A 340 -33.75 -0.36 12.20
C THR A 340 -33.21 0.27 13.48
N PRO A 341 -32.77 -0.53 14.46
CA PRO A 341 -32.24 0.02 15.70
C PRO A 341 -31.13 1.03 15.38
N ALA A 342 -31.17 2.19 16.02
CA ALA A 342 -30.21 3.26 15.78
C ALA A 342 -28.77 2.72 15.94
N PRO A 343 -27.88 2.94 14.96
CA PRO A 343 -26.52 2.44 15.05
C PRO A 343 -25.78 3.14 16.20
N ALA A 344 -24.96 2.39 16.94
CA ALA A 344 -24.16 2.93 18.04
C ALA A 344 -23.11 3.95 17.57
N ILE A 345 -22.65 3.83 16.32
CA ILE A 345 -21.75 4.77 15.64
C ILE A 345 -22.45 5.23 14.35
N SER A 346 -22.67 6.53 14.23
CA SER A 346 -23.37 7.14 13.09
C SER A 346 -22.66 8.36 12.50
N ALA A 347 -21.41 8.61 12.89
CA ALA A 347 -20.63 9.78 12.47
C ALA A 347 -19.12 9.50 12.53
N TRP A 348 -18.35 10.30 11.79
CA TRP A 348 -16.90 10.15 11.64
C TRP A 348 -16.14 10.22 12.97
N LEU A 349 -16.49 11.19 13.83
CA LEU A 349 -15.84 11.31 15.13
C LEU A 349 -16.04 10.06 16.00
N GLY A 350 -17.25 9.49 16.02
CA GLY A 350 -17.55 8.26 16.75
C GLY A 350 -16.80 7.04 16.19
N LEU A 351 -16.56 7.02 14.87
CA LEU A 351 -15.72 6.00 14.25
C LEU A 351 -14.27 6.11 14.70
N PHE A 352 -13.71 7.32 14.79
CA PHE A 352 -12.31 7.53 15.19
C PHE A 352 -12.10 7.61 16.70
N ASP A 353 -13.18 7.69 17.49
CA ASP A 353 -13.11 7.62 18.94
C ASP A 353 -12.44 6.31 19.40
N VAL A 354 -11.33 6.43 20.10
CA VAL A 354 -10.52 5.31 20.59
C VAL A 354 -11.17 4.54 21.73
N THR A 355 -12.21 5.11 22.35
CA THR A 355 -13.06 4.48 23.36
C THR A 355 -14.16 3.63 22.75
N SER A 356 -14.48 3.82 21.47
CA SER A 356 -15.46 3.01 20.74
C SER A 356 -15.10 1.54 20.81
N ALA A 357 -16.07 0.74 21.25
CA ALA A 357 -15.87 -0.68 21.41
C ALA A 357 -15.61 -1.37 20.05
N SER A 358 -14.71 -2.35 20.07
CA SER A 358 -14.18 -2.95 18.84
C SER A 358 -15.25 -3.68 18.03
N GLU A 359 -16.32 -4.12 18.68
CA GLU A 359 -17.44 -4.81 18.04
C GLU A 359 -18.29 -3.85 17.19
N GLU A 360 -18.45 -2.61 17.64
CA GLU A 360 -19.21 -1.55 17.01
C GLU A 360 -18.46 -1.03 15.78
N VAL A 361 -17.14 -0.83 15.89
CA VAL A 361 -16.28 -0.52 14.76
C VAL A 361 -16.29 -1.64 13.73
N ARG A 362 -16.27 -2.91 14.19
CA ARG A 362 -16.41 -4.08 13.32
C ARG A 362 -17.75 -4.07 12.59
N LYS A 363 -18.85 -3.77 13.27
CA LYS A 363 -20.17 -3.66 12.64
C LYS A 363 -20.19 -2.56 11.58
N VAL A 364 -19.66 -1.37 11.87
CA VAL A 364 -19.54 -0.29 10.88
C VAL A 364 -18.80 -0.77 9.64
N ARG A 365 -17.64 -1.42 9.83
CA ARG A 365 -16.84 -2.03 8.74
C ARG A 365 -17.64 -3.04 7.91
N ASP A 366 -18.29 -3.98 8.59
CA ASP A 366 -18.94 -5.11 7.92
C ASP A 366 -20.26 -4.70 7.24
N THR A 367 -20.93 -3.64 7.70
CA THR A 367 -22.16 -3.09 7.09
C THR A 367 -21.91 -1.92 6.14
N GLU A 368 -20.67 -1.40 6.10
CA GLU A 368 -20.29 -0.17 5.39
C GLU A 368 -21.22 1.02 5.70
N SER A 369 -21.62 1.17 6.97
CA SER A 369 -22.63 2.17 7.36
C SER A 369 -22.20 3.63 7.15
N TRP A 370 -20.90 3.89 6.98
CA TRP A 370 -20.41 5.25 6.71
C TRP A 370 -20.86 5.82 5.37
N ARG A 371 -21.31 4.97 4.44
CA ARG A 371 -21.85 5.42 3.15
C ARG A 371 -23.10 6.29 3.30
N ASP A 372 -23.79 6.17 4.44
CA ASP A 372 -25.01 6.90 4.76
C ASP A 372 -24.77 8.08 5.73
N TRP A 373 -23.50 8.38 6.08
CA TRP A 373 -23.14 9.48 6.97
C TRP A 373 -23.00 10.80 6.20
N GLU A 374 -22.84 11.89 6.95
CA GLU A 374 -22.48 13.19 6.39
C GLU A 374 -21.16 13.11 5.59
N PRO A 375 -20.99 13.95 4.54
CA PRO A 375 -19.76 14.00 3.77
C PRO A 375 -18.53 14.20 4.68
N LEU A 376 -17.49 13.39 4.47
CA LEU A 376 -16.28 13.43 5.29
C LEU A 376 -15.60 14.82 5.30
N ALA A 377 -15.73 15.58 4.22
CA ALA A 377 -15.20 16.95 4.12
C ALA A 377 -15.77 17.88 5.20
N ASP A 378 -17.03 17.70 5.60
CA ASP A 378 -17.68 18.54 6.61
C ASP A 378 -17.15 18.24 8.03
N ALA A 379 -16.50 17.08 8.22
CA ALA A 379 -15.94 16.65 9.49
C ALA A 379 -14.42 16.91 9.61
N ASP A 380 -13.75 17.50 8.60
CA ASP A 380 -12.28 17.59 8.55
C ASP A 380 -11.67 18.32 9.77
N ASP A 381 -12.17 19.51 10.09
CA ASP A 381 -11.68 20.34 11.20
C ASP A 381 -11.87 19.66 12.56
N GLN A 382 -13.04 19.07 12.78
CA GLN A 382 -13.39 18.42 14.04
C GLN A 382 -12.57 17.14 14.23
N LEU A 383 -12.42 16.36 13.17
CA LEU A 383 -11.69 15.10 13.19
C LEU A 383 -10.18 15.35 13.33
N SER A 384 -9.61 16.31 12.60
CA SER A 384 -8.19 16.67 12.71
C SER A 384 -7.84 17.12 14.14
N SER A 385 -8.69 17.94 14.75
CA SER A 385 -8.53 18.42 16.13
C SER A 385 -8.56 17.27 17.14
N TYR A 386 -9.48 16.31 16.97
CA TYR A 386 -9.53 15.12 17.80
C TYR A 386 -8.28 14.24 17.64
N LEU A 387 -7.88 13.97 16.40
CA LEU A 387 -6.70 13.17 16.07
C LEU A 387 -5.41 13.79 16.64
N GLY A 388 -5.28 15.12 16.61
CA GLY A 388 -4.15 15.83 17.21
C GLY A 388 -4.02 15.67 18.73
N SER A 389 -5.07 15.22 19.42
CA SER A 389 -5.07 14.96 20.88
C SER A 389 -4.66 13.54 21.28
N LEU A 390 -4.52 12.63 20.31
CA LEU A 390 -4.25 11.21 20.56
C LEU A 390 -2.80 10.95 20.93
N ASN A 391 -2.57 9.97 21.81
CA ASN A 391 -1.23 9.42 22.06
C ASN A 391 -0.85 8.29 21.08
N ASP A 392 0.40 7.79 21.14
CA ASP A 392 0.92 6.76 20.21
C ASP A 392 0.08 5.47 20.16
N SER A 393 -0.42 5.01 21.31
CA SER A 393 -1.22 3.78 21.42
C SER A 393 -2.61 3.97 20.80
N GLU A 394 -3.19 5.15 21.01
CA GLU A 394 -4.47 5.57 20.45
C GLU A 394 -4.41 5.77 18.94
N TRP A 395 -3.33 6.38 18.45
CA TRP A 395 -3.07 6.54 17.03
C TRP A 395 -2.97 5.21 16.28
N SER A 396 -2.40 4.18 16.93
CA SER A 396 -2.38 2.83 16.35
C SER A 396 -3.79 2.31 16.08
N LYS A 397 -4.76 2.63 16.94
CA LYS A 397 -6.18 2.29 16.74
C LYS A 397 -6.83 3.13 15.64
N ALA A 398 -6.55 4.43 15.59
CA ALA A 398 -7.04 5.30 14.53
C ALA A 398 -6.54 4.85 13.14
N TRP A 399 -5.26 4.47 13.04
CA TRP A 399 -4.68 3.93 11.80
C TRP A 399 -5.35 2.64 11.33
N MET A 400 -5.77 1.75 12.24
CA MET A 400 -6.50 0.54 11.84
C MET A 400 -7.84 0.85 11.13
N ARG A 401 -8.32 2.09 11.19
CA ARG A 401 -9.56 2.57 10.56
C ARG A 401 -9.30 3.41 9.31
N VAL A 402 -8.04 3.64 8.92
CA VAL A 402 -7.66 4.49 7.79
C VAL A 402 -8.24 4.00 6.45
N GLY A 403 -8.39 2.69 6.27
CA GLY A 403 -9.00 2.13 5.06
C GLY A 403 -10.45 2.55 4.86
N ILE A 404 -11.23 2.73 5.95
CA ILE A 404 -12.60 3.24 5.89
C ILE A 404 -12.60 4.70 5.44
N LEU A 405 -11.67 5.50 5.98
CA LEU A 405 -11.50 6.90 5.59
C LEU A 405 -11.11 7.01 4.11
N LEU A 406 -10.11 6.24 3.67
CA LEU A 406 -9.68 6.23 2.27
C LEU A 406 -10.78 5.79 1.31
N ASP A 407 -11.63 4.84 1.72
CA ASP A 407 -12.78 4.40 0.93
C ASP A 407 -13.86 5.48 0.78
N ALA A 408 -14.01 6.35 1.78
CA ALA A 408 -14.99 7.41 1.79
C ALA A 408 -14.52 8.69 1.07
N ILE A 409 -13.21 8.85 0.84
CA ILE A 409 -12.67 9.97 0.06
C ILE A 409 -13.04 9.76 -1.42
N ASP A 410 -13.99 10.54 -1.92
CA ASP A 410 -14.10 10.77 -3.36
C ASP A 410 -12.98 11.72 -3.79
N TYR A 411 -12.53 11.62 -5.05
CA TYR A 411 -11.49 12.47 -5.65
C TYR A 411 -11.83 13.97 -5.62
N GLN A 412 -13.10 14.30 -5.38
CA GLN A 412 -13.60 15.67 -5.27
C GLN A 412 -13.67 16.18 -3.83
N ALA A 413 -13.69 15.29 -2.83
CA ALA A 413 -13.76 15.65 -1.42
C ALA A 413 -12.35 15.88 -0.88
N SER A 414 -12.11 17.05 -0.30
CA SER A 414 -10.82 17.43 0.24
C SER A 414 -10.86 17.39 1.77
N ILE A 415 -9.96 16.63 2.38
CA ILE A 415 -9.81 16.54 3.85
C ILE A 415 -8.34 16.79 4.26
N PRO A 416 -7.78 17.96 3.90
CA PRO A 416 -6.34 18.19 4.02
C PRO A 416 -5.86 18.08 5.46
N GLN A 417 -6.63 18.54 6.46
CA GLN A 417 -6.16 18.55 7.83
C GLN A 417 -6.10 17.13 8.41
N THR A 418 -7.16 16.35 8.21
CA THR A 418 -7.20 14.94 8.62
C THR A 418 -6.13 14.14 7.88
N ALA A 419 -6.01 14.31 6.55
CA ALA A 419 -4.99 13.62 5.76
C ALA A 419 -3.58 13.94 6.28
N ARG A 420 -3.30 15.21 6.60
CA ARG A 420 -2.03 15.66 7.16
C ARG A 420 -1.72 14.97 8.51
N MET A 421 -2.71 14.80 9.37
CA MET A 421 -2.53 14.10 10.65
C MET A 421 -2.16 12.61 10.45
N PHE A 422 -2.81 11.92 9.52
CA PHE A 422 -2.44 10.54 9.17
C PHE A 422 -1.05 10.43 8.54
N ILE A 423 -0.67 11.37 7.66
CA ILE A 423 0.68 11.44 7.08
C ILE A 423 1.72 11.58 8.19
N ASN A 424 1.55 12.56 9.10
CA ASN A 424 2.43 12.78 10.24
C ASN A 424 2.63 11.51 11.06
N TYR A 425 1.53 10.86 11.44
CA TYR A 425 1.61 9.64 12.23
C TYR A 425 2.32 8.50 11.46
N ALA A 426 2.05 8.34 10.16
CA ALA A 426 2.70 7.32 9.34
C ALA A 426 4.22 7.49 9.31
N LEU A 427 4.69 8.73 9.15
CA LEU A 427 6.12 9.06 9.11
C LEU A 427 6.76 8.86 10.49
N LEU A 428 6.13 9.38 11.55
CA LEU A 428 6.64 9.24 12.94
C LEU A 428 6.69 7.79 13.43
N ALA A 429 5.70 6.98 13.03
CA ALA A 429 5.59 5.58 13.42
C ALA A 429 6.28 4.61 12.44
N ASP A 430 7.05 5.12 11.48
CA ASP A 430 7.80 4.35 10.49
C ASP A 430 6.96 3.33 9.71
N ARG A 431 5.77 3.75 9.28
CA ARG A 431 4.83 2.92 8.53
C ARG A 431 5.20 2.89 7.06
N PHE A 432 6.11 1.98 6.72
CA PHE A 432 6.69 1.86 5.37
C PHE A 432 6.52 0.47 4.73
N SER A 433 5.57 -0.33 5.21
CA SER A 433 5.20 -1.54 4.46
C SER A 433 4.61 -1.16 3.09
N PRO A 434 4.58 -2.06 2.09
CA PRO A 434 3.99 -1.74 0.78
C PRO A 434 2.56 -1.19 0.87
N GLY A 435 1.74 -1.76 1.76
CA GLY A 435 0.37 -1.25 2.00
C GLY A 435 0.33 0.11 2.70
N ASP A 436 1.27 0.36 3.62
CA ASP A 436 1.39 1.67 4.28
C ASP A 436 1.83 2.74 3.27
N LEU A 437 2.76 2.45 2.37
CA LEU A 437 3.22 3.41 1.35
C LEU A 437 2.15 3.75 0.32
N LEU A 438 1.32 2.77 -0.07
CA LEU A 438 0.14 3.03 -0.90
C LEU A 438 -0.86 3.94 -0.17
N THR A 439 -1.10 3.67 1.12
CA THR A 439 -1.94 4.50 1.99
C THR A 439 -1.37 5.92 2.13
N LEU A 440 -0.07 6.04 2.35
CA LEU A 440 0.64 7.31 2.49
C LEU A 440 0.57 8.12 1.19
N THR A 441 0.85 7.50 0.05
CA THR A 441 0.71 8.13 -1.28
C THR A 441 -0.72 8.62 -1.51
N ALA A 442 -1.71 7.85 -1.05
CA ALA A 442 -3.10 8.22 -1.16
C ALA A 442 -3.48 9.45 -0.32
N LEU A 443 -2.99 9.52 0.92
CA LEU A 443 -3.20 10.66 1.80
C LEU A 443 -2.46 11.91 1.29
N ILE A 444 -1.23 11.75 0.79
CA ILE A 444 -0.46 12.85 0.18
C ILE A 444 -1.19 13.41 -1.04
N ASP A 445 -1.72 12.54 -1.89
CA ASP A 445 -2.53 12.95 -3.04
C ASP A 445 -3.74 13.79 -2.60
N THR A 446 -4.48 13.34 -1.58
CA THR A 446 -5.60 14.09 -1.00
C THR A 446 -5.16 15.46 -0.46
N PHE A 447 -4.04 15.52 0.25
CA PHE A 447 -3.51 16.76 0.80
C PHE A 447 -3.06 17.75 -0.28
N LEU A 448 -2.30 17.29 -1.28
CA LEU A 448 -1.79 18.15 -2.35
C LEU A 448 -2.92 18.70 -3.25
N ARG A 449 -3.99 17.93 -3.46
CA ARG A 449 -5.19 18.39 -4.19
C ARG A 449 -5.89 19.57 -3.53
N ALA A 450 -5.77 19.69 -2.20
CA ALA A 450 -6.34 20.79 -1.46
C ALA A 450 -5.64 22.14 -1.73
N GLY A 451 -4.46 22.13 -2.37
CA GLY A 451 -3.66 23.32 -2.62
C GLY A 451 -3.07 23.89 -1.32
N PRO A 452 -2.14 23.16 -0.66
CA PRO A 452 -1.54 23.62 0.59
C PRO A 452 -0.76 24.93 0.42
N SER A 453 -0.56 25.63 1.53
CA SER A 453 0.35 26.79 1.55
C SER A 453 1.77 26.37 1.20
N GLN A 454 2.61 27.31 0.76
CA GLN A 454 4.02 27.03 0.48
C GLN A 454 4.73 26.43 1.70
N ALA A 455 4.49 26.96 2.89
CA ALA A 455 5.10 26.47 4.13
C ALA A 455 4.66 25.03 4.46
N ASP A 456 3.37 24.71 4.30
CA ASP A 456 2.86 23.36 4.57
C ASP A 456 3.36 22.34 3.52
N TYR A 457 3.51 22.78 2.28
CA TYR A 457 4.10 21.99 1.20
C TYR A 457 5.57 21.66 1.49
N GLU A 458 6.38 22.66 1.82
CA GLU A 458 7.79 22.50 2.20
C GLU A 458 7.94 21.55 3.39
N ALA A 459 7.13 21.74 4.44
CA ALA A 459 7.15 20.88 5.62
C ALA A 459 6.83 19.42 5.28
N LEU A 460 5.80 19.17 4.47
CA LEU A 460 5.46 17.82 4.01
C LEU A 460 6.62 17.17 3.26
N LEU A 461 7.22 17.87 2.29
CA LEU A 461 8.30 17.29 1.49
C LEU A 461 9.55 17.02 2.33
N GLN A 462 9.86 17.90 3.28
CA GLN A 462 10.99 17.72 4.20
C GLN A 462 10.77 16.50 5.12
N GLU A 463 9.57 16.32 5.66
CA GLU A 463 9.25 15.16 6.49
C GLU A 463 9.28 13.83 5.72
N LEU A 464 8.99 13.85 4.42
CA LEU A 464 9.14 12.69 3.53
C LEU A 464 10.59 12.39 3.20
N LEU A 465 11.43 13.43 3.14
CA LEU A 465 12.85 13.33 2.84
C LEU A 465 13.61 12.63 3.99
N ASP A 466 13.30 12.98 5.24
CA ASP A 466 14.02 12.48 6.42
C ASP A 466 14.13 10.94 6.49
N PRO A 467 13.05 10.15 6.27
CA PRO A 467 13.12 8.69 6.27
C PRO A 467 13.28 8.07 4.87
N VAL A 468 13.68 8.81 3.83
CA VAL A 468 13.70 8.31 2.43
C VAL A 468 14.46 7.00 2.26
N ASP A 469 15.60 6.83 2.93
CA ASP A 469 16.42 5.61 2.86
C ASP A 469 15.72 4.37 3.46
N ARG A 470 14.66 4.55 4.24
CA ARG A 470 13.92 3.47 4.91
C ARG A 470 12.78 2.91 4.08
N TRP A 471 12.29 3.68 3.11
CA TRP A 471 11.14 3.31 2.29
C TRP A 471 11.41 3.37 0.78
N CYS A 472 12.46 4.06 0.33
CA CYS A 472 12.89 4.00 -1.05
C CYS A 472 13.76 2.75 -1.27
N SER A 473 13.24 1.77 -2.01
CA SER A 473 13.96 0.54 -2.36
C SER A 473 13.60 0.07 -3.76
N VAL A 474 14.45 -0.80 -4.34
CA VAL A 474 14.19 -1.44 -5.65
C VAL A 474 12.87 -2.21 -5.65
N GLU A 475 12.52 -2.87 -4.54
CA GLU A 475 11.28 -3.64 -4.42
C GLU A 475 10.04 -2.75 -4.44
N GLN A 476 10.13 -1.55 -3.87
CA GLN A 476 9.04 -0.58 -3.78
C GLN A 476 9.15 0.53 -4.84
N ALA A 477 9.97 0.33 -5.86
CA ALA A 477 10.30 1.36 -6.85
C ALA A 477 9.06 1.92 -7.56
N ASP A 478 8.08 1.08 -7.92
CA ASP A 478 6.85 1.56 -8.57
C ASP A 478 6.07 2.54 -7.68
N ILE A 479 5.99 2.27 -6.36
CA ILE A 479 5.29 3.15 -5.41
C ILE A 479 6.08 4.45 -5.20
N ALA A 480 7.42 4.35 -5.09
CA ALA A 480 8.28 5.52 -4.95
C ALA A 480 8.21 6.42 -6.19
N LEU A 481 8.20 5.85 -7.39
CA LEU A 481 8.05 6.59 -8.64
C LEU A 481 6.63 7.16 -8.81
N ASP A 482 5.60 6.47 -8.32
CA ASP A 482 4.24 7.03 -8.27
C ASP A 482 4.17 8.28 -7.38
N LEU A 483 4.92 8.33 -6.27
CA LEU A 483 5.02 9.52 -5.43
C LEU A 483 5.77 10.66 -6.13
N VAL A 484 6.87 10.38 -6.83
CA VAL A 484 7.59 11.39 -7.63
C VAL A 484 6.69 11.93 -8.75
N ASP A 485 5.98 11.04 -9.45
CA ASP A 485 5.00 11.42 -10.48
C ASP A 485 3.88 12.30 -9.90
N LEU A 486 3.41 11.98 -8.69
CA LEU A 486 2.40 12.75 -7.99
C LEU A 486 2.86 14.19 -7.72
N ILE A 487 4.06 14.39 -7.13
CA ILE A 487 4.56 15.75 -6.82
C ILE A 487 4.91 16.57 -8.08
N ILE A 488 5.20 15.90 -9.20
CA ILE A 488 5.39 16.56 -10.51
C ILE A 488 4.06 17.06 -11.06
N ARG A 489 2.99 16.27 -10.94
CA ARG A 489 1.66 16.59 -11.51
C ARG A 489 0.89 17.62 -10.69
N MET A 490 1.17 17.73 -9.39
CA MET A 490 0.49 18.66 -8.50
C MET A 490 1.07 20.08 -8.59
N PRO A 491 0.31 21.12 -8.20
CA PRO A 491 0.86 22.45 -8.05
C PRO A 491 2.12 22.44 -7.19
N CYS A 492 3.13 23.23 -7.58
CA CYS A 492 4.43 23.26 -6.94
C CYS A 492 4.69 24.67 -6.37
N PRO A 493 4.35 24.90 -5.09
CA PRO A 493 4.65 26.16 -4.41
C PRO A 493 6.15 26.42 -4.23
N ASP A 494 6.96 25.36 -4.09
CA ASP A 494 8.43 25.44 -4.01
C ASP A 494 9.08 24.36 -4.89
N GLU A 495 9.77 24.82 -5.94
CA GLU A 495 10.48 23.97 -6.88
C GLU A 495 11.72 23.31 -6.28
N ASN A 496 12.43 23.98 -5.38
CA ASN A 496 13.65 23.45 -4.76
C ASN A 496 13.33 22.28 -3.83
N ALA A 497 12.27 22.41 -3.01
CA ALA A 497 11.79 21.33 -2.15
C ALA A 497 11.39 20.10 -2.99
N ARG A 498 10.68 20.31 -4.10
CA ARG A 498 10.29 19.24 -5.04
C ARG A 498 11.51 18.54 -5.64
N LEU A 499 12.47 19.29 -6.15
CA LEU A 499 13.70 18.75 -6.76
C LEU A 499 14.52 17.97 -5.74
N THR A 500 14.63 18.48 -4.51
CA THR A 500 15.39 17.83 -3.43
C THR A 500 14.80 16.45 -3.09
N LEU A 501 13.49 16.37 -2.87
CA LEU A 501 12.82 15.10 -2.60
C LEU A 501 12.90 14.14 -3.80
N ALA A 502 12.63 14.63 -5.02
CA ALA A 502 12.69 13.81 -6.21
C ALA A 502 14.09 13.23 -6.46
N LEU A 503 15.15 14.02 -6.26
CA LEU A 503 16.53 13.56 -6.34
C LEU A 503 16.84 12.51 -5.27
N ALA A 504 16.39 12.72 -4.03
CA ALA A 504 16.59 11.78 -2.94
C ALA A 504 15.91 10.42 -3.19
N ILE A 505 14.79 10.41 -3.91
CA ILE A 505 14.09 9.17 -4.32
C ILE A 505 14.77 8.53 -5.54
N LEU A 506 15.07 9.31 -6.58
CA LEU A 506 15.55 8.79 -7.87
C LEU A 506 17.04 8.38 -7.82
N ALA A 507 17.88 9.03 -7.02
CA ALA A 507 19.30 8.73 -6.98
C ALA A 507 19.63 7.31 -6.44
N PRO A 508 19.01 6.81 -5.35
CA PRO A 508 19.15 5.41 -4.93
C PRO A 508 18.68 4.41 -6.00
N LEU A 509 17.55 4.69 -6.65
CA LEU A 509 17.04 3.84 -7.74
C LEU A 509 17.99 3.82 -8.95
N CYS A 510 18.57 4.97 -9.30
CA CYS A 510 19.57 5.09 -10.36
C CYS A 510 20.84 4.29 -10.03
N ARG A 511 21.29 4.32 -8.77
CA ARG A 511 22.45 3.54 -8.32
C ARG A 511 22.22 2.03 -8.46
N HIS A 512 20.97 1.60 -8.28
CA HIS A 512 20.56 0.20 -8.40
C HIS A 512 19.79 -0.10 -9.68
N GLN A 513 19.97 0.72 -10.73
CA GLN A 513 19.18 0.66 -11.95
C GLN A 513 19.17 -0.71 -12.65
N ASN A 514 20.26 -1.48 -12.53
CA ASN A 514 20.38 -2.84 -13.11
C ASN A 514 19.47 -3.88 -12.43
N ARG A 515 18.86 -3.55 -11.29
CA ARG A 515 17.90 -4.42 -10.58
C ARG A 515 16.45 -4.01 -10.84
N LEU A 516 16.22 -2.90 -11.54
CA LEU A 516 14.88 -2.43 -11.85
C LEU A 516 14.31 -3.18 -13.07
N PRO A 517 13.01 -3.49 -13.07
CA PRO A 517 12.32 -3.91 -14.28
C PRO A 517 12.46 -2.86 -15.39
N ALA A 518 12.50 -3.30 -16.65
CA ALA A 518 12.71 -2.39 -17.80
C ALA A 518 11.67 -1.25 -17.87
N SER A 519 10.41 -1.52 -17.53
CA SER A 519 9.35 -0.51 -17.48
C SER A 519 9.58 0.53 -16.38
N THR A 520 10.00 0.09 -15.20
CA THR A 520 10.28 0.93 -14.03
C THR A 520 11.52 1.78 -14.29
N HIS A 521 12.57 1.22 -14.90
CA HIS A 521 13.76 1.94 -15.35
C HIS A 521 13.41 3.05 -16.35
N ALA A 522 12.68 2.72 -17.42
CA ALA A 522 12.33 3.70 -18.45
C ALA A 522 11.50 4.86 -17.88
N PHE A 523 10.62 4.58 -16.92
CA PHE A 523 9.83 5.60 -16.27
C PHE A 523 10.67 6.46 -15.32
N ALA A 524 11.57 5.87 -14.54
CA ALA A 524 12.50 6.62 -13.69
C ALA A 524 13.39 7.56 -14.51
N GLN A 525 13.89 7.09 -15.66
CA GLN A 525 14.64 7.92 -16.61
C GLN A 525 13.80 9.09 -17.15
N GLN A 526 12.53 8.85 -17.50
CA GLN A 526 11.62 9.91 -17.94
C GLN A 526 11.47 10.99 -16.85
N LEU A 527 11.16 10.60 -15.61
CA LEU A 527 10.99 11.54 -14.50
C LEU A 527 12.27 12.34 -14.23
N SER A 528 13.42 11.66 -14.27
CA SER A 528 14.72 12.28 -14.10
C SER A 528 15.05 13.30 -15.20
N THR A 529 14.58 13.07 -16.43
CA THR A 529 14.79 13.97 -17.58
C THR A 529 13.86 15.18 -17.48
N GLU A 530 12.60 14.96 -17.11
CA GLU A 530 11.60 16.04 -16.95
C GLU A 530 11.98 17.03 -15.84
N LEU A 531 12.61 16.52 -14.77
CA LEU A 531 13.11 17.33 -13.65
C LEU A 531 14.54 17.85 -13.84
N ASP A 532 15.20 17.53 -14.96
CA ASP A 532 16.59 17.92 -15.26
C ASP A 532 17.59 17.60 -14.12
N LEU A 533 17.49 16.41 -13.52
CA LEU A 533 18.27 16.04 -12.34
C LEU A 533 19.72 15.64 -12.62
N GLY A 534 20.11 15.53 -13.89
CA GLY A 534 21.46 15.11 -14.30
C GLY A 534 21.84 13.67 -13.94
N LEU A 535 20.89 12.82 -13.55
CA LEU A 535 21.15 11.40 -13.27
C LEU A 535 21.37 10.62 -14.57
N VAL A 536 22.40 9.77 -14.59
CA VAL A 536 22.76 8.97 -15.76
C VAL A 536 22.13 7.57 -15.67
N TRP A 537 21.02 7.42 -16.37
CA TRP A 537 20.34 6.13 -16.54
C TRP A 537 20.94 5.38 -17.72
N GLN A 538 21.77 4.37 -17.43
CA GLN A 538 22.36 3.50 -18.45
C GLN A 538 21.33 2.44 -18.85
N MET A 539 21.17 2.23 -20.15
CA MET A 539 20.44 1.05 -20.64
C MET A 539 21.22 -0.19 -20.18
N PRO A 540 20.55 -1.24 -19.67
CA PRO A 540 21.25 -2.46 -19.27
C PRO A 540 22.08 -3.00 -20.46
N ASP A 541 23.36 -3.30 -20.23
CA ASP A 541 24.25 -3.97 -21.19
C ASP A 541 23.82 -5.44 -21.38
N GLY A 542 22.63 -5.64 -21.95
CA GLY A 542 22.20 -6.90 -22.56
C GLY A 542 22.55 -6.90 -24.05
N PRO A 543 22.60 -8.07 -24.71
CA PRO A 543 22.72 -8.11 -26.18
C PRO A 543 21.63 -7.20 -26.78
N GLU A 544 22.01 -6.40 -27.79
CA GLU A 544 21.18 -5.44 -28.53
C GLU A 544 19.68 -5.72 -28.39
N ASP A 545 18.93 -4.71 -27.90
CA ASP A 545 17.45 -4.67 -27.78
C ASP A 545 16.81 -6.05 -27.88
N PRO A 546 16.37 -6.72 -26.78
CA PRO A 546 15.57 -7.94 -26.93
C PRO A 546 14.46 -7.59 -27.90
N ILE A 547 14.51 -8.15 -29.12
CA ILE A 547 13.76 -7.69 -30.30
C ILE A 547 12.44 -7.15 -29.81
N LYS A 548 12.30 -5.81 -29.72
CA LYS A 548 11.08 -5.22 -29.18
C LYS A 548 9.98 -5.81 -30.03
N PRO A 549 9.04 -6.58 -29.44
CA PRO A 549 8.10 -7.33 -30.24
C PRO A 549 7.42 -6.33 -31.18
N ASP A 550 7.33 -6.67 -32.46
CA ASP A 550 6.58 -5.84 -33.39
C ASP A 550 5.11 -5.94 -32.99
N LEU A 551 4.68 -4.94 -32.24
CA LEU A 551 3.33 -4.82 -31.72
C LEU A 551 2.49 -3.91 -32.63
N ALA A 552 2.95 -3.66 -33.87
CA ALA A 552 2.21 -2.88 -34.84
C ALA A 552 0.79 -3.45 -35.03
N GLY A 553 -0.21 -2.58 -34.87
CA GLY A 553 -1.63 -2.94 -34.98
C GLY A 553 -2.28 -3.52 -33.72
N ARG A 554 -1.50 -3.96 -32.72
CA ARG A 554 -2.04 -4.33 -31.40
C ARG A 554 -2.60 -3.11 -30.68
N SER A 555 -3.56 -3.33 -29.80
CA SER A 555 -4.24 -2.28 -29.05
C SER A 555 -4.14 -2.47 -27.55
N VAL A 556 -3.90 -1.37 -26.83
CA VAL A 556 -3.94 -1.31 -25.37
C VAL A 556 -4.98 -0.30 -24.89
N LEU A 557 -5.81 -0.68 -23.93
CA LEU A 557 -6.68 0.23 -23.19
C LEU A 557 -6.05 0.57 -21.85
N LEU A 558 -5.85 1.86 -21.59
CA LEU A 558 -5.47 2.39 -20.29
C LEU A 558 -6.69 3.00 -19.61
N TYR A 559 -6.97 2.58 -18.37
CA TYR A 559 -8.11 3.06 -17.59
C TYR A 559 -7.69 3.60 -16.22
N SER A 560 -8.16 4.82 -15.90
CA SER A 560 -7.99 5.51 -14.62
C SER A 560 -8.95 6.71 -14.59
N LEU A 561 -9.40 7.15 -13.42
CA LEU A 561 -10.10 8.45 -13.33
C LEU A 561 -9.13 9.64 -13.38
N ASP A 562 -7.83 9.42 -13.18
CA ASP A 562 -6.81 10.46 -13.31
C ASP A 562 -6.36 10.57 -14.77
N GLU A 563 -6.89 11.56 -15.48
CA GLU A 563 -6.49 11.84 -16.87
C GLU A 563 -5.00 12.17 -17.03
N GLY A 564 -4.37 12.75 -16.01
CA GLY A 564 -2.95 13.08 -16.03
C GLY A 564 -2.10 11.82 -16.10
N VAL A 565 -2.44 10.82 -15.28
CA VAL A 565 -1.83 9.49 -15.30
C VAL A 565 -2.03 8.84 -16.67
N LEU A 566 -3.25 8.86 -17.22
CA LEU A 566 -3.53 8.30 -18.55
C LEU A 566 -2.68 8.93 -19.66
N LYS A 567 -2.56 10.26 -19.68
CA LYS A 567 -1.81 11.00 -20.70
C LYS A 567 -0.32 10.66 -20.65
N ARG A 568 0.27 10.60 -19.46
CA ARG A 568 1.70 10.28 -19.28
C ARG A 568 2.02 8.85 -19.71
N VAL A 569 1.25 7.88 -19.23
CA VAL A 569 1.44 6.47 -19.62
C VAL A 569 1.21 6.28 -21.13
N ALA A 570 0.23 6.95 -21.72
CA ALA A 570 0.02 6.87 -23.17
C ALA A 570 1.19 7.44 -23.99
N ASN A 571 1.78 8.55 -23.54
CA ASN A 571 2.95 9.12 -24.20
C ASN A 571 4.15 8.16 -24.12
N GLU A 572 4.34 7.53 -22.97
CA GLU A 572 5.37 6.50 -22.80
C GLU A 572 5.17 5.31 -23.72
N MET A 573 3.96 4.75 -23.74
CA MET A 573 3.62 3.59 -24.57
C MET A 573 3.80 3.89 -26.06
N ARG A 574 3.44 5.10 -26.52
CA ARG A 574 3.65 5.53 -27.92
C ARG A 574 5.13 5.75 -28.25
N ARG A 575 5.94 6.19 -27.28
CA ARG A 575 7.39 6.34 -27.45
C ARG A 575 8.07 4.98 -27.57
N GLN A 576 7.71 4.03 -26.72
CA GLN A 576 8.29 2.68 -26.74
C GLN A 576 7.79 1.81 -27.90
N PHE A 577 6.52 1.97 -28.30
CA PHE A 577 5.86 1.17 -29.34
C PHE A 577 5.07 2.05 -30.33
N PRO A 578 5.73 2.73 -31.29
CA PRO A 578 5.09 3.67 -32.21
C PRO A 578 3.94 3.09 -33.06
N GLY A 579 3.93 1.78 -33.32
CA GLY A 579 2.91 1.08 -34.10
C GLY A 579 1.68 0.62 -33.32
N MET A 580 1.66 0.77 -31.98
CA MET A 580 0.60 0.28 -31.12
C MET A 580 -0.51 1.31 -30.94
N ARG A 581 -1.78 0.86 -31.00
CA ARG A 581 -2.95 1.72 -30.77
C ARG A 581 -3.22 1.85 -29.27
N VAL A 582 -3.10 3.06 -28.74
CA VAL A 582 -3.34 3.35 -27.32
C VAL A 582 -4.71 4.03 -27.13
N HIS A 583 -5.63 3.34 -26.48
CA HIS A 583 -6.96 3.84 -26.10
C HIS A 583 -6.97 4.29 -24.64
N LEU A 584 -7.70 5.37 -24.36
CA LEU A 584 -7.85 5.95 -23.02
C LEU A 584 -9.31 5.95 -22.59
N SER A 585 -9.57 5.71 -21.30
CA SER A 585 -10.89 5.94 -20.70
C SER A 585 -10.80 6.33 -19.22
N HIS A 586 -11.64 7.29 -18.84
CA HIS A 586 -11.84 7.78 -17.47
C HIS A 586 -13.33 7.75 -17.07
N GLU A 587 -14.13 6.96 -17.80
CA GLU A 587 -15.58 6.90 -17.60
C GLU A 587 -15.92 6.24 -16.26
N LYS A 588 -16.81 6.87 -15.47
CA LYS A 588 -17.19 6.41 -14.12
C LYS A 588 -18.12 5.20 -14.11
N VAL A 589 -18.76 4.89 -15.23
CA VAL A 589 -19.70 3.78 -15.41
C VAL A 589 -19.52 3.17 -16.81
N GLY A 590 -20.09 1.99 -17.03
CA GLY A 590 -20.16 1.39 -18.36
C GLY A 590 -20.83 2.29 -19.38
N SER A 591 -20.30 2.32 -20.60
CA SER A 591 -20.85 3.06 -21.74
C SER A 591 -20.60 2.31 -23.05
N PRO A 592 -21.33 2.64 -24.13
CA PRO A 592 -21.06 2.07 -25.46
C PRO A 592 -19.61 2.30 -25.93
N SER A 593 -19.05 3.49 -25.68
CA SER A 593 -17.64 3.82 -25.99
C SER A 593 -16.68 2.91 -25.22
N LEU A 594 -16.90 2.76 -23.91
CA LEU A 594 -16.05 1.92 -23.06
C LEU A 594 -16.14 0.44 -23.48
N ARG A 595 -17.33 -0.01 -23.88
CA ARG A 595 -17.58 -1.36 -24.37
C ARG A 595 -16.76 -1.67 -25.61
N GLU A 596 -16.82 -0.75 -26.58
CA GLU A 596 -16.06 -0.87 -27.83
C GLU A 596 -14.55 -0.90 -27.55
N LYS A 597 -14.05 0.01 -26.70
CA LYS A 597 -12.63 0.02 -26.31
C LYS A 597 -12.20 -1.27 -25.63
N ALA A 598 -13.00 -1.82 -24.70
CA ALA A 598 -12.68 -3.07 -24.01
C ALA A 598 -12.68 -4.29 -24.94
N ARG A 599 -13.65 -4.37 -25.86
CA ARG A 599 -13.76 -5.46 -26.85
C ARG A 599 -12.68 -5.42 -27.93
N ASN A 600 -12.20 -4.24 -28.28
CA ASN A 600 -11.23 -4.04 -29.35
C ASN A 600 -9.78 -3.93 -28.86
N SER A 601 -9.53 -4.05 -27.55
CA SER A 601 -8.19 -4.00 -26.96
C SER A 601 -7.62 -5.40 -26.78
N ASP A 602 -6.38 -5.61 -27.19
CA ASP A 602 -5.65 -6.85 -26.97
C ASP A 602 -5.09 -6.93 -25.54
N VAL A 603 -4.81 -5.77 -24.92
CA VAL A 603 -4.34 -5.63 -23.54
C VAL A 603 -5.12 -4.52 -22.84
N ILE A 604 -5.44 -4.70 -21.56
CA ILE A 604 -6.14 -3.71 -20.75
C ILE A 604 -5.37 -3.50 -19.44
N ALA A 605 -5.03 -2.26 -19.12
CA ALA A 605 -4.40 -1.88 -17.85
C ALA A 605 -5.33 -0.98 -17.03
N LEU A 606 -5.57 -1.35 -15.77
CA LEU A 606 -6.55 -0.71 -14.88
C LEU A 606 -5.88 -0.14 -13.62
N ALA A 607 -6.06 1.15 -13.34
CA ALA A 607 -5.79 1.73 -12.03
C ALA A 607 -7.08 1.77 -11.20
N VAL A 608 -7.17 0.90 -10.17
CA VAL A 608 -8.46 0.56 -9.53
C VAL A 608 -8.87 1.53 -8.42
N ARG A 609 -7.93 2.29 -7.81
CA ARG A 609 -8.21 3.20 -6.68
C ARG A 609 -9.41 4.10 -6.90
N CYS A 610 -9.52 4.62 -8.11
CA CYS A 610 -10.54 5.58 -8.49
C CYS A 610 -11.69 4.94 -9.26
N ALA A 611 -11.60 3.66 -9.61
CA ALA A 611 -12.60 3.03 -10.45
C ALA A 611 -13.86 2.75 -9.62
N LYS A 612 -15.01 3.32 -10.01
CA LYS A 612 -16.27 2.81 -9.47
C LYS A 612 -16.39 1.34 -9.88
N HIS A 613 -16.77 0.48 -8.94
CA HIS A 613 -17.00 -0.97 -9.13
C HIS A 613 -17.66 -1.29 -10.47
N ALA A 614 -18.66 -0.49 -10.84
CA ALA A 614 -19.39 -0.59 -12.10
C ALA A 614 -18.49 -0.54 -13.34
N ALA A 615 -17.50 0.35 -13.41
CA ALA A 615 -16.64 0.47 -14.58
C ALA A 615 -15.58 -0.64 -14.66
N THR A 616 -14.95 -1.01 -13.54
CA THR A 616 -13.95 -2.09 -13.49
C THR A 616 -14.57 -3.43 -13.91
N GLY A 617 -15.73 -3.77 -13.34
CA GLY A 617 -16.47 -4.97 -13.72
C GLY A 617 -16.93 -4.93 -15.17
N PHE A 618 -17.47 -3.79 -15.62
CA PHE A 618 -17.91 -3.62 -17.01
C PHE A 618 -16.79 -3.83 -18.03
N ILE A 619 -15.59 -3.30 -17.76
CA ILE A 619 -14.41 -3.49 -18.63
C ILE A 619 -14.02 -4.97 -18.67
N ARG A 620 -13.97 -5.65 -17.52
CA ARG A 620 -13.61 -7.07 -17.44
C ARG A 620 -14.61 -7.97 -18.17
N GLU A 621 -15.90 -7.71 -18.02
CA GLU A 621 -16.94 -8.51 -18.68
C GLU A 621 -17.01 -8.27 -20.19
N ASN A 622 -16.59 -7.09 -20.66
CA ASN A 622 -16.52 -6.78 -22.09
C ASN A 622 -15.12 -6.93 -22.70
N ALA A 623 -14.13 -7.38 -21.93
CA ALA A 623 -12.78 -7.62 -22.43
C ALA A 623 -12.80 -8.77 -23.44
N LYS A 624 -12.12 -8.59 -24.58
CA LYS A 624 -11.92 -9.66 -25.59
C LYS A 624 -11.33 -10.93 -24.99
N ASN A 625 -10.39 -10.76 -24.07
CA ASN A 625 -9.76 -11.83 -23.30
C ASN A 625 -9.65 -11.39 -21.84
N LYS A 626 -10.37 -12.06 -20.94
CA LYS A 626 -10.37 -11.75 -19.49
C LYS A 626 -8.97 -11.87 -18.86
N ASN A 627 -8.10 -12.72 -19.41
CA ASN A 627 -6.72 -12.90 -18.95
C ASN A 627 -5.77 -11.79 -19.40
N ALA A 628 -6.21 -10.89 -20.29
CA ALA A 628 -5.42 -9.75 -20.77
C ALA A 628 -5.72 -8.45 -20.00
N VAL A 629 -6.35 -8.56 -18.82
CA VAL A 629 -6.70 -7.42 -17.96
C VAL A 629 -5.78 -7.39 -16.73
N PHE A 630 -4.95 -6.35 -16.65
CA PHE A 630 -3.92 -6.20 -15.62
C PHE A 630 -4.24 -5.01 -14.70
N CYS A 631 -4.32 -5.26 -13.40
CA CYS A 631 -4.48 -4.19 -12.40
C CYS A 631 -3.12 -3.60 -12.01
N ALA A 632 -3.03 -2.29 -11.94
CA ALA A 632 -1.93 -1.55 -11.35
C ALA A 632 -1.85 -1.83 -9.83
N ASN A 633 -0.64 -1.86 -9.27
CA ASN A 633 -0.43 -2.00 -7.82
C ASN A 633 -0.45 -0.65 -7.09
N GLY A 634 -1.04 0.38 -7.70
CA GLY A 634 -1.06 1.75 -7.24
C GLY A 634 -1.87 2.61 -8.21
N SER A 635 -2.11 3.88 -7.86
CA SER A 635 -2.90 4.79 -8.68
C SER A 635 -2.07 5.70 -9.59
N GLY A 636 -0.73 5.67 -9.48
CA GLY A 636 0.14 6.54 -10.24
C GLY A 636 0.56 5.97 -11.60
N SER A 637 1.34 6.78 -12.32
CA SER A 637 1.78 6.49 -13.68
C SER A 637 2.75 5.31 -13.77
N ALA A 638 3.63 5.11 -12.78
CA ALA A 638 4.59 4.00 -12.79
C ALA A 638 3.85 2.67 -12.65
N SER A 639 2.91 2.58 -11.69
CA SER A 639 2.10 1.39 -11.47
C SER A 639 1.23 1.04 -12.68
N LEU A 640 0.61 2.04 -13.33
CA LEU A 640 -0.21 1.80 -14.51
C LEU A 640 0.64 1.39 -15.73
N LEU A 641 1.81 2.01 -15.92
CA LEU A 641 2.75 1.61 -16.97
C LEU A 641 3.23 0.18 -16.76
N ALA A 642 3.65 -0.18 -15.55
CA ALA A 642 4.06 -1.54 -15.22
C ALA A 642 2.94 -2.55 -15.51
N ALA A 643 1.68 -2.23 -15.18
CA ALA A 643 0.54 -3.06 -15.52
C ALA A 643 0.33 -3.23 -17.02
N ALA A 644 0.45 -2.15 -17.81
CA ALA A 644 0.33 -2.20 -19.25
C ALA A 644 1.47 -3.02 -19.89
N MET A 645 2.70 -2.85 -19.39
CA MET A 645 3.89 -3.54 -19.89
C MET A 645 3.83 -5.05 -19.64
N ARG A 646 3.33 -5.50 -18.49
CA ARG A 646 3.09 -6.93 -18.20
C ARG A 646 2.14 -7.60 -19.20
N GLY A 647 1.20 -6.85 -19.78
CA GLY A 647 0.29 -7.41 -20.78
C GLY A 647 0.83 -7.36 -22.22
N VAL A 648 1.71 -6.39 -22.49
CA VAL A 648 2.26 -6.16 -23.83
C VAL A 648 3.50 -7.02 -24.09
N ILE A 649 4.33 -7.23 -23.07
CA ILE A 649 5.52 -8.07 -23.11
C ILE A 649 5.19 -9.39 -22.36
N PRO A 650 5.01 -10.51 -23.08
CA PRO A 650 4.63 -11.79 -22.48
C PRO A 650 5.72 -12.44 -21.62
#